data_AF-A0AAW3BMN0-F1
#
_entry.id   AF-A0AAW3BMN0-F1
#
_cell.length_a   1.000
_cell.length_b   1.000
_cell.length_c   1.000
_cell.angle_alpha   90.00
_cell.angle_beta   90.00
_cell.angle_gamma   90.00
#
_symmetry.space_group_name_H-M   'P 1'
#
loop_
_entity.id
_entity.type
_entity.pdbx_description
1 polymer ?
#
loop_
_entity_poly.entity_id
_entity_poly.type
_entity_poly.pdbx_seq_one_letter_code
_entity_poly.pdbx_strand_id
1 'polypeptide(L)'
;MQPVMETAGALYTNMENASSATRKLVERYISGDGVIVGWGFCRNGELGTNFRYNLVTPMMIGGHDKPIRMACGGLSSVWLGVRSILMAMGGGMWGELGVGNPRFCPRVIANEANMPICPGQVDVIPFTQDDVVVDVAAGSAFYACVSLKGSVFTWGANNCGQCHPDLNNTCCGYGQLRIVPGEKVVEVVCSNYSVLARTMSGAVYGWGEVTLLGDRDAVVEKLAAAGVELVHSPQSESRVVARVPVCISSLDDKNIRLLSSGPWHYAAVSKDGSVYTWGVGNSGRLGHGDQDDHLVPKVVTAMKGKRVVDVACGSFHTIFVADDGDAYACGDNQGGQCGVVGEYSVPVPTQINITGGRKAIHASCGRLHTTLLLNNGDVVVYGTGLGLGVGIGYGMRMVRCQAILENYTTLWTKSGPTHGLSLTIPKNTTMFVLGVPHRGVPVSVTSIGLKEGILSCGVGAGFTLMISRRGSCYSFGVGGWGQLGFDTAQARHFTQDRVPVYPQATRIGFFSRTIITSVAAGFSFSMAITEGERIFAWGNNSFAQCGLGVDPKKYQRISQPREITWLADKEIVQVSCGSYFALALSASGQVYSWGTIECCGVGLEPDPKVVPAHMIMRDVSGETRGVVLSPLLIDNLKGIIHVAAGGWHGMALNAIGEIYAWGVGTGGRLGTGDCEHCYTPVRITHSAFFTRIGCGCYTSYGIDDRARLYVWGVNAKNQLGMLDGKVMTPTLVLENVREACLGKYYSLALTHSNTFHLSGVMEFGSTSYTSTSFDDTDSLPEKLKPENIQSENLRGLKLFGGLEHVIVLLEKDPIPEAVITETVMGLREQPERLVRKYAAQAK
;
A
#
# COMPACT_ATOMS: atom_id res chain seq x y z
N MET A 1 -24.85 32.86 25.59
CA MET A 1 -23.61 32.21 25.13
C MET A 1 -23.45 30.88 25.87
N GLN A 2 -24.05 29.80 25.36
CA GLN A 2 -23.58 28.44 25.68
C GLN A 2 -22.24 28.27 24.94
N PRO A 3 -21.21 27.69 25.58
CA PRO A 3 -19.90 27.55 24.94
C PRO A 3 -20.01 26.53 23.80
N VAL A 4 -19.36 26.83 22.66
CA VAL A 4 -18.70 25.85 21.78
C VAL A 4 -19.22 24.42 21.95
N MET A 5 -20.40 24.13 21.41
CA MET A 5 -20.96 22.78 21.41
C MET A 5 -19.92 21.83 20.82
N GLU A 6 -19.53 20.85 21.65
CA GLU A 6 -18.90 19.57 21.35
C GLU A 6 -18.22 19.48 19.97
N THR A 7 -16.90 19.66 19.94
CA THR A 7 -16.06 19.55 18.73
C THR A 7 -16.32 18.25 17.96
N ALA A 8 -16.09 18.21 16.64
CA ALA A 8 -16.28 17.00 15.82
C ALA A 8 -15.58 15.76 16.42
N GLY A 9 -14.42 15.93 17.06
CA GLY A 9 -13.75 14.86 17.80
C GLY A 9 -14.63 14.25 18.92
N ALA A 10 -15.29 15.07 19.73
CA ALA A 10 -16.16 14.60 20.81
C ALA A 10 -17.40 13.86 20.30
N LEU A 11 -17.97 14.32 19.18
CA LEU A 11 -19.09 13.65 18.52
C LEU A 11 -18.71 12.24 18.04
N TYR A 12 -17.45 12.00 17.70
CA TYR A 12 -16.95 10.72 17.22
C TYR A 12 -16.41 9.80 18.33
N THR A 13 -15.99 10.31 19.47
CA THR A 13 -15.63 9.46 20.63
C THR A 13 -16.88 8.90 21.32
N ASN A 14 -17.99 9.65 21.31
CA ASN A 14 -19.25 9.24 21.93
C ASN A 14 -20.12 8.37 21.00
N MET A 15 -19.58 7.24 20.54
CA MET A 15 -20.34 6.25 19.77
C MET A 15 -21.28 5.47 20.70
N GLU A 16 -22.57 5.82 20.67
CA GLU A 16 -23.62 5.08 21.36
C GLU A 16 -23.64 3.60 20.91
N ASN A 17 -23.86 2.69 21.85
CA ASN A 17 -23.84 1.23 21.67
C ASN A 17 -22.49 0.61 21.27
N ALA A 18 -21.43 1.39 21.04
CA ALA A 18 -20.10 0.84 20.83
C ALA A 18 -19.50 0.34 22.16
N SER A 19 -18.73 -0.74 22.11
CA SER A 19 -17.99 -1.25 23.26
C SER A 19 -17.03 -0.21 23.85
N SER A 20 -16.67 -0.37 25.13
CA SER A 20 -15.67 0.51 25.76
C SER A 20 -14.31 0.44 25.05
N ALA A 21 -13.95 -0.72 24.48
CA ALA A 21 -12.70 -0.89 23.76
C ALA A 21 -12.69 -0.07 22.45
N THR A 22 -13.80 -0.07 21.72
CA THR A 22 -13.97 0.72 20.49
C THR A 22 -13.89 2.22 20.76
N ARG A 23 -14.55 2.72 21.82
CA ARG A 23 -14.45 4.14 22.20
C ARG A 23 -13.03 4.54 22.56
N LYS A 24 -12.34 3.72 23.36
CA LYS A 24 -10.92 3.94 23.71
C LYS A 24 -10.00 3.93 22.48
N LEU A 25 -10.30 3.10 21.47
CA LEU A 25 -9.53 3.04 20.24
C LEU A 25 -9.66 4.34 19.42
N VAL A 26 -10.89 4.85 19.30
CA VAL A 26 -11.13 6.14 18.62
C VAL A 26 -10.55 7.31 19.41
N GLU A 27 -10.66 7.30 20.74
CA GLU A 27 -9.97 8.27 21.61
C GLU A 27 -8.45 8.22 21.44
N ARG A 28 -7.86 7.03 21.36
CA ARG A 28 -6.42 6.86 21.07
C ARG A 28 -6.05 7.45 19.72
N TYR A 29 -6.86 7.23 18.68
CA TYR A 29 -6.62 7.84 17.38
C TYR A 29 -6.65 9.37 17.48
N ILE A 30 -7.71 9.95 18.05
CA ILE A 30 -7.94 11.40 18.10
C ILE A 30 -6.94 12.11 19.01
N SER A 31 -6.78 11.65 20.24
CA SER A 31 -6.01 12.34 21.28
C SER A 31 -4.58 11.81 21.42
N GLY A 32 -4.29 10.66 20.84
CA GLY A 32 -2.99 10.00 20.93
C GLY A 32 -2.21 9.99 19.61
N ASP A 33 -1.73 8.81 19.24
CA ASP A 33 -0.76 8.55 18.17
C ASP A 33 -1.38 8.29 16.80
N GLY A 34 -2.70 8.49 16.63
CA GLY A 34 -3.36 8.38 15.33
C GLY A 34 -2.76 9.30 14.27
N VAL A 35 -2.53 8.75 13.07
CA VAL A 35 -1.96 9.46 11.92
C VAL A 35 -2.76 9.16 10.65
N ILE A 36 -2.73 10.12 9.72
CA ILE A 36 -3.25 9.90 8.37
C ILE A 36 -2.12 9.53 7.46
N VAL A 37 -2.40 8.53 6.64
CA VAL A 37 -1.43 7.99 5.70
C VAL A 37 -2.03 8.07 4.31
N GLY A 38 -1.33 8.76 3.41
CA GLY A 38 -1.67 8.83 1.99
C GLY A 38 -0.77 7.94 1.15
N TRP A 39 -1.35 7.35 0.11
CA TRP A 39 -0.63 6.60 -0.94
C TRP A 39 -1.25 6.95 -2.30
N GLY A 40 -0.53 6.71 -3.38
CA GLY A 40 -1.02 7.04 -4.71
C GLY A 40 0.00 7.68 -5.62
N PHE A 41 -0.42 7.92 -6.85
CA PHE A 41 0.35 8.66 -7.83
C PHE A 41 0.32 10.14 -7.48
N CYS A 42 1.49 10.75 -7.32
CA CYS A 42 1.61 12.15 -6.91
C CYS A 42 2.06 13.10 -8.03
N ARG A 43 2.19 12.64 -9.30
CA ARG A 43 2.72 13.50 -10.38
C ARG A 43 1.87 14.75 -10.63
N ASN A 44 0.60 14.77 -10.22
CA ASN A 44 -0.25 15.95 -10.32
C ASN A 44 -0.53 16.63 -8.98
N GLY A 45 0.24 16.31 -7.93
CA GLY A 45 0.10 16.93 -6.61
C GLY A 45 -1.07 16.43 -5.79
N GLU A 46 -1.60 15.25 -6.09
CA GLU A 46 -2.80 14.67 -5.46
C GLU A 46 -2.66 14.50 -3.94
N LEU A 47 -1.42 14.29 -3.47
CA LEU A 47 -1.05 14.23 -2.06
C LEU A 47 -0.30 15.48 -1.56
N GLY A 48 -0.29 16.58 -2.33
CA GLY A 48 0.34 17.83 -1.95
C GLY A 48 1.88 17.83 -2.01
N THR A 49 2.48 16.92 -2.77
CA THR A 49 3.95 16.86 -2.94
C THR A 49 4.40 17.53 -4.24
N ASN A 50 5.56 18.19 -4.24
CA ASN A 50 6.19 18.76 -5.45
C ASN A 50 6.97 17.70 -6.27
N PHE A 51 6.81 16.43 -5.91
CA PHE A 51 7.72 15.37 -6.28
C PHE A 51 7.06 14.35 -7.22
N ARG A 52 7.83 13.82 -8.18
CA ARG A 52 7.38 12.95 -9.28
C ARG A 52 6.98 11.52 -8.87
N TYR A 53 6.73 11.25 -7.60
CA TYR A 53 6.90 9.89 -7.09
C TYR A 53 5.57 9.15 -6.88
N ASN A 54 5.61 7.84 -7.14
CA ASN A 54 4.79 6.88 -6.44
C ASN A 54 5.42 6.72 -5.05
N LEU A 55 4.67 7.05 -4.01
CA LEU A 55 5.16 6.89 -2.65
C LEU A 55 5.26 5.41 -2.27
N VAL A 56 6.43 4.81 -2.54
CA VAL A 56 6.80 3.44 -2.09
C VAL A 56 6.50 3.27 -0.60
N THR A 57 6.72 4.35 0.16
CA THR A 57 6.37 4.47 1.57
C THR A 57 5.18 5.39 1.71
N PRO A 58 4.05 4.91 2.26
CA PRO A 58 2.90 5.74 2.52
C PRO A 58 3.28 6.99 3.34
N MET A 59 2.84 8.17 2.90
CA MET A 59 3.24 9.45 3.48
C MET A 59 2.34 9.81 4.65
N MET A 60 2.94 10.15 5.79
CA MET A 60 2.19 10.72 6.91
C MET A 60 1.77 12.14 6.55
N ILE A 61 0.47 12.38 6.48
CA ILE A 61 -0.09 13.71 6.23
C ILE A 61 -0.31 14.38 7.59
N GLY A 62 0.57 15.33 7.91
CA GLY A 62 0.45 16.17 9.11
C GLY A 62 -0.30 17.46 8.80
N GLY A 63 -1.22 17.84 9.69
CA GLY A 63 -1.97 19.09 9.62
C GLY A 63 -2.05 19.78 10.98
N HIS A 64 -2.50 21.04 11.00
CA HIS A 64 -2.81 21.71 12.27
C HIS A 64 -4.03 21.09 12.95
N ASP A 65 -4.92 20.41 12.22
CA ASP A 65 -6.04 19.66 12.77
C ASP A 65 -5.98 18.17 12.38
N LYS A 66 -6.31 17.27 13.32
CA LYS A 66 -6.24 15.82 13.10
C LYS A 66 -7.51 15.33 12.41
N PRO A 67 -7.46 14.63 11.26
CA PRO A 67 -8.69 14.34 10.54
C PRO A 67 -9.41 13.07 10.98
N ILE A 68 -10.72 13.08 10.85
CA ILE A 68 -11.65 12.03 11.32
C ILE A 68 -12.54 11.49 10.19
N ARG A 69 -12.70 12.27 9.12
CA ARG A 69 -13.33 11.89 7.85
C ARG A 69 -12.52 12.42 6.70
N MET A 70 -12.54 11.73 5.59
CA MET A 70 -11.75 12.05 4.41
C MET A 70 -12.49 11.64 3.14
N ALA A 71 -12.26 12.41 2.08
CA ALA A 71 -12.71 12.09 0.74
C ALA A 71 -11.63 12.47 -0.28
N CYS A 72 -11.48 11.65 -1.32
CA CYS A 72 -10.44 11.79 -2.33
C CYS A 72 -11.11 12.10 -3.68
N GLY A 73 -10.86 13.29 -4.21
CA GLY A 73 -11.31 13.69 -5.55
C GLY A 73 -10.37 13.19 -6.64
N GLY A 74 -10.49 13.77 -7.83
CA GLY A 74 -9.65 13.39 -8.99
C GLY A 74 -8.19 13.82 -8.85
N LEU A 75 -7.97 15.05 -8.41
CA LEU A 75 -6.63 15.66 -8.28
C LEU A 75 -6.39 16.33 -6.92
N SER A 76 -7.34 16.19 -6.00
CA SER A 76 -7.34 16.86 -4.71
C SER A 76 -7.91 15.94 -3.63
N SER A 77 -7.74 16.32 -2.37
CA SER A 77 -8.33 15.62 -1.23
C SER A 77 -8.92 16.62 -0.25
N VAL A 78 -9.99 16.22 0.45
CA VAL A 78 -10.57 16.97 1.57
C VAL A 78 -10.69 16.06 2.80
N TRP A 79 -10.55 16.63 3.98
CA TRP A 79 -10.87 15.93 5.22
C TRP A 79 -11.44 16.87 6.28
N LEU A 80 -12.25 16.30 7.16
CA LEU A 80 -12.81 16.94 8.35
C LEU A 80 -11.90 16.68 9.54
N GLY A 81 -11.38 17.75 10.13
CA GLY A 81 -10.59 17.74 11.35
C GLY A 81 -11.41 17.58 12.63
N VAL A 82 -10.77 17.13 13.71
CA VAL A 82 -11.39 16.94 15.04
C VAL A 82 -11.87 18.24 15.67
N ARG A 83 -11.32 19.40 15.25
CA ARG A 83 -11.79 20.74 15.66
C ARG A 83 -12.84 21.31 14.71
N SER A 84 -13.45 20.45 13.88
CA SER A 84 -14.47 20.83 12.89
C SER A 84 -13.94 21.73 11.77
N ILE A 85 -12.62 21.69 11.49
CA ILE A 85 -12.00 22.41 10.39
C ILE A 85 -12.01 21.50 9.15
N LEU A 86 -12.60 21.97 8.06
CA LEU A 86 -12.44 21.33 6.75
C LEU A 86 -11.13 21.80 6.14
N MET A 87 -10.29 20.85 5.75
CA MET A 87 -9.03 21.14 5.07
C MET A 87 -9.01 20.45 3.72
N ALA A 88 -8.49 21.15 2.72
CA ALA A 88 -8.26 20.62 1.38
C ALA A 88 -6.79 20.75 0.98
N MET A 89 -6.34 19.87 0.09
CA MET A 89 -5.01 19.92 -0.52
C MET A 89 -5.04 19.41 -1.96
N GLY A 90 -3.99 19.72 -2.72
CA GLY A 90 -3.78 19.22 -4.08
C GLY A 90 -4.17 20.22 -5.16
N GLY A 91 -4.74 19.73 -6.26
CA GLY A 91 -5.19 20.54 -7.39
C GLY A 91 -6.33 21.49 -7.01
N GLY A 92 -6.33 22.70 -7.58
CA GLY A 92 -7.34 23.71 -7.27
C GLY A 92 -8.12 24.28 -8.46
N MET A 93 -7.91 23.78 -9.68
CA MET A 93 -8.39 24.41 -10.92
C MET A 93 -9.89 24.78 -10.88
N TRP A 94 -10.71 24.00 -10.18
CA TRP A 94 -12.16 24.13 -10.20
C TRP A 94 -12.78 24.61 -8.89
N GLY A 95 -12.00 25.21 -7.98
CA GLY A 95 -12.51 25.74 -6.71
C GLY A 95 -12.52 24.73 -5.55
N GLU A 96 -12.02 23.53 -5.80
CA GLU A 96 -11.88 22.41 -4.88
C GLU A 96 -11.19 22.76 -3.55
N LEU A 97 -10.25 23.71 -3.59
CA LEU A 97 -9.48 24.16 -2.42
C LEU A 97 -10.22 25.20 -1.56
N GLY A 98 -11.50 25.46 -1.82
CA GLY A 98 -12.25 26.50 -1.10
C GLY A 98 -11.81 27.92 -1.47
N VAL A 99 -11.30 28.11 -2.68
CA VAL A 99 -11.00 29.43 -3.27
C VAL A 99 -11.45 29.46 -4.73
N GLY A 100 -12.05 30.56 -5.18
CA GLY A 100 -12.52 30.67 -6.57
C GLY A 100 -11.40 30.72 -7.62
N ASN A 101 -10.16 30.98 -7.20
CA ASN A 101 -8.98 30.97 -8.04
C ASN A 101 -7.76 30.45 -7.25
N PRO A 102 -7.10 29.37 -7.72
CA PRO A 102 -5.93 28.79 -7.07
C PRO A 102 -4.79 29.77 -6.83
N ARG A 103 -4.59 30.77 -7.70
CA ARG A 103 -3.49 31.74 -7.56
C ARG A 103 -3.57 32.54 -6.26
N PHE A 104 -4.73 32.57 -5.60
CA PHE A 104 -4.91 33.21 -4.30
C PHE A 104 -4.55 32.30 -3.11
N CYS A 105 -4.22 31.03 -3.33
CA CYS A 105 -3.67 30.18 -2.28
C CYS A 105 -2.23 30.63 -1.93
N PRO A 106 -1.87 30.71 -0.63
CA PRO A 106 -0.58 31.26 -0.18
C PRO A 106 0.65 30.47 -0.66
N ARG A 107 0.46 29.22 -1.10
CA ARG A 107 1.52 28.37 -1.66
C ARG A 107 0.95 27.61 -2.85
N VAL A 108 1.27 28.06 -4.06
CA VAL A 108 0.93 27.34 -5.30
C VAL A 108 2.15 27.14 -6.15
N ILE A 109 2.28 25.92 -6.65
CA ILE A 109 3.29 25.53 -7.64
C ILE A 109 2.59 25.04 -8.91
N ALA A 110 3.31 25.07 -10.02
CA ALA A 110 2.88 24.41 -11.24
C ALA A 110 3.37 22.96 -11.25
N ASN A 111 2.49 22.03 -11.61
CA ASN A 111 2.86 20.64 -11.92
C ASN A 111 3.48 20.53 -13.32
N GLU A 112 3.82 19.32 -13.76
CA GLU A 112 4.40 19.09 -15.10
C GLU A 112 3.47 19.46 -16.26
N ALA A 113 2.15 19.36 -16.03
CA ALA A 113 1.12 19.81 -16.95
C ALA A 113 0.79 21.32 -16.79
N ASN A 114 1.63 22.07 -16.07
CA ASN A 114 1.47 23.49 -15.75
C ASN A 114 0.17 23.82 -14.97
N MET A 115 -0.38 22.84 -14.25
CA MET A 115 -1.58 22.98 -13.42
C MET A 115 -1.23 23.52 -12.03
N PRO A 116 -2.03 24.43 -11.45
CA PRO A 116 -1.80 24.93 -10.11
C PRO A 116 -2.13 23.87 -9.04
N ILE A 117 -1.14 23.57 -8.20
CA ILE A 117 -1.25 22.70 -7.02
C ILE A 117 -0.98 23.52 -5.75
N CYS A 118 -1.77 23.31 -4.70
CA CYS A 118 -1.41 23.70 -3.35
C CYS A 118 -0.76 22.52 -2.59
N PRO A 119 0.56 22.53 -2.36
CA PRO A 119 1.22 21.49 -1.56
C PRO A 119 0.96 21.63 -0.05
N GLY A 120 0.42 22.78 0.37
CA GLY A 120 0.00 23.01 1.75
C GLY A 120 -1.47 22.67 1.94
N GLN A 121 -1.86 22.47 3.20
CA GLN A 121 -3.26 22.37 3.59
C GLN A 121 -3.91 23.75 3.59
N VAL A 122 -5.12 23.83 3.05
CA VAL A 122 -5.93 25.05 3.02
C VAL A 122 -7.20 24.81 3.81
N ASP A 123 -7.48 25.69 4.75
CA ASP A 123 -8.74 25.68 5.47
C ASP A 123 -9.86 26.13 4.52
N VAL A 124 -10.81 25.24 4.30
CA VAL A 124 -12.04 25.56 3.56
C VAL A 124 -12.95 26.29 4.54
N ILE A 125 -13.25 27.55 4.24
CA ILE A 125 -14.07 28.38 5.11
C ILE A 125 -15.43 27.69 5.30
N PRO A 126 -15.82 27.37 6.55
CA PRO A 126 -17.05 26.68 6.82
C PRO A 126 -18.26 27.51 6.40
N PHE A 127 -19.25 26.82 5.89
CA PHE A 127 -20.58 27.34 5.62
C PHE A 127 -21.19 27.77 6.96
N THR A 128 -21.84 28.94 7.01
CA THR A 128 -22.47 29.61 8.18
C THR A 128 -21.94 29.21 9.58
N GLN A 129 -21.45 30.16 10.40
CA GLN A 129 -20.81 29.90 11.71
C GLN A 129 -21.55 28.95 12.68
N ASP A 130 -22.85 28.72 12.49
CA ASP A 130 -23.70 27.85 13.30
C ASP A 130 -23.75 26.37 12.86
N ASP A 131 -23.07 25.98 11.76
CA ASP A 131 -23.13 24.60 11.23
C ASP A 131 -21.86 23.79 11.56
N VAL A 132 -22.09 22.62 12.19
CA VAL A 132 -21.04 21.63 12.48
C VAL A 132 -21.06 20.55 11.42
N VAL A 133 -19.98 20.41 10.66
CA VAL A 133 -19.84 19.35 9.65
C VAL A 133 -19.58 18.00 10.33
N VAL A 134 -20.27 16.95 9.87
CA VAL A 134 -20.13 15.58 10.40
C VAL A 134 -19.64 14.58 9.37
N ASP A 135 -19.71 14.87 8.08
CA ASP A 135 -19.22 13.99 7.02
C ASP A 135 -18.83 14.73 5.74
N VAL A 136 -18.00 14.10 4.90
CA VAL A 136 -17.52 14.63 3.62
C VAL A 136 -17.55 13.59 2.51
N ALA A 137 -17.83 14.03 1.28
CA ALA A 137 -17.77 13.23 0.07
C ALA A 137 -17.08 14.00 -1.07
N ALA A 138 -16.54 13.27 -2.03
CA ALA A 138 -15.81 13.82 -3.16
C ALA A 138 -16.39 13.32 -4.49
N GLY A 139 -16.60 14.23 -5.42
CA GLY A 139 -16.69 13.94 -6.84
C GLY A 139 -15.32 14.11 -7.49
N SER A 140 -15.25 14.07 -8.82
CA SER A 140 -13.95 14.19 -9.51
C SER A 140 -13.28 15.56 -9.35
N ALA A 141 -14.04 16.64 -9.25
CA ALA A 141 -13.53 18.02 -9.19
C ALA A 141 -14.36 18.93 -8.27
N PHE A 142 -15.11 18.34 -7.34
CA PHE A 142 -15.97 19.04 -6.42
C PHE A 142 -16.21 18.19 -5.17
N TYR A 143 -16.69 18.80 -4.10
CA TYR A 143 -16.89 18.16 -2.81
C TYR A 143 -18.28 18.47 -2.27
N ALA A 144 -18.74 17.60 -1.38
CA ALA A 144 -19.94 17.77 -0.60
C ALA A 144 -19.66 17.50 0.88
N CYS A 145 -20.40 18.15 1.77
CA CYS A 145 -20.40 17.80 3.18
C CYS A 145 -21.81 17.80 3.75
N VAL A 146 -21.99 17.10 4.88
CA VAL A 146 -23.25 17.04 5.63
C VAL A 146 -23.02 17.69 6.99
N SER A 147 -23.92 18.58 7.39
CA SER A 147 -23.91 19.17 8.73
C SER A 147 -24.71 18.34 9.73
N LEU A 148 -24.49 18.57 11.02
CA LEU A 148 -25.25 17.97 12.12
C LEU A 148 -26.76 18.24 12.01
N LYS A 149 -27.15 19.36 11.38
CA LYS A 149 -28.55 19.71 11.12
C LYS A 149 -29.17 18.90 9.97
N GLY A 150 -28.36 18.17 9.21
CA GLY A 150 -28.75 17.47 7.98
C GLY A 150 -28.74 18.37 6.73
N SER A 151 -28.10 19.54 6.81
CA SER A 151 -27.89 20.42 5.65
C SER A 151 -26.75 19.90 4.79
N VAL A 152 -26.86 20.03 3.47
CA VAL A 152 -25.81 19.65 2.52
C VAL A 152 -25.16 20.90 1.95
N PHE A 153 -23.84 20.91 1.89
CA PHE A 153 -23.08 21.98 1.24
C PHE A 153 -22.16 21.40 0.17
N THR A 154 -22.09 22.08 -0.98
CA THR A 154 -21.31 21.63 -2.14
C THR A 154 -20.45 22.75 -2.70
N TRP A 155 -19.20 22.47 -3.05
CA TRP A 155 -18.25 23.44 -3.63
C TRP A 155 -17.32 22.77 -4.64
N GLY A 156 -16.65 23.57 -5.48
CA GLY A 156 -15.82 23.11 -6.58
C GLY A 156 -16.51 23.29 -7.94
N ALA A 157 -16.24 22.37 -8.88
CA ALA A 157 -16.78 22.44 -10.23
C ALA A 157 -18.32 22.42 -10.24
N ASN A 158 -18.93 23.28 -11.07
CA ASN A 158 -20.39 23.39 -11.18
C ASN A 158 -20.91 23.29 -12.62
N ASN A 159 -20.29 22.41 -13.40
CA ASN A 159 -20.55 22.22 -14.82
C ASN A 159 -21.97 21.70 -15.15
N CYS A 160 -22.59 21.06 -14.18
CA CYS A 160 -23.89 20.42 -14.29
C CYS A 160 -24.77 20.77 -13.08
N GLY A 161 -24.60 21.94 -12.44
CA GLY A 161 -25.44 22.35 -11.31
C GLY A 161 -25.28 21.51 -10.03
N GLN A 162 -24.22 20.69 -9.95
CA GLN A 162 -23.92 19.85 -8.79
C GLN A 162 -23.60 20.66 -7.53
N CYS A 163 -23.05 21.87 -7.69
CA CYS A 163 -22.70 22.77 -6.60
C CYS A 163 -23.71 23.91 -6.44
N HIS A 164 -24.12 24.58 -7.53
CA HIS A 164 -24.96 25.77 -7.48
C HIS A 164 -26.06 25.74 -8.56
N PRO A 165 -27.31 26.20 -8.29
CA PRO A 165 -28.39 26.19 -9.28
C PRO A 165 -28.17 27.12 -10.50
N ASP A 166 -27.33 28.14 -10.38
CA ASP A 166 -26.92 28.99 -11.52
C ASP A 166 -25.74 28.34 -12.24
N LEU A 167 -25.97 27.98 -13.51
CA LEU A 167 -24.99 27.30 -14.37
C LEU A 167 -23.93 28.25 -14.95
N ASN A 168 -24.14 29.57 -14.85
CA ASN A 168 -23.10 30.56 -15.22
C ASN A 168 -21.98 30.59 -14.18
N ASN A 169 -22.28 30.21 -12.94
CA ASN A 169 -21.27 30.02 -11.90
C ASN A 169 -20.63 28.65 -12.08
N THR A 170 -19.56 28.56 -12.87
CA THR A 170 -18.89 27.29 -13.21
C THR A 170 -17.92 26.78 -12.14
N CYS A 171 -17.52 27.64 -11.21
CA CYS A 171 -16.51 27.37 -10.19
C CYS A 171 -16.94 27.96 -8.84
N CYS A 172 -17.37 27.10 -7.91
CA CYS A 172 -17.80 27.48 -6.57
C CYS A 172 -16.62 27.42 -5.60
N GLY A 173 -15.96 28.55 -5.35
CA GLY A 173 -14.87 28.65 -4.37
C GLY A 173 -15.32 28.62 -2.91
N TYR A 174 -16.62 28.62 -2.64
CA TYR A 174 -17.20 28.45 -1.32
C TYR A 174 -18.42 27.55 -1.47
N GLY A 175 -18.81 26.88 -0.39
CA GLY A 175 -19.88 25.90 -0.45
C GLY A 175 -21.25 26.53 -0.40
N GLN A 176 -22.07 25.92 -1.21
CA GLN A 176 -23.41 26.35 -1.54
C GLN A 176 -24.38 25.41 -0.83
N LEU A 177 -25.33 25.99 -0.12
CA LEU A 177 -26.37 25.22 0.55
C LEU A 177 -27.25 24.51 -0.48
N ARG A 178 -27.49 23.22 -0.25
CA ARG A 178 -28.41 22.37 -1.01
C ARG A 178 -29.47 21.83 -0.06
N ILE A 179 -30.73 22.21 -0.32
CA ILE A 179 -31.86 21.85 0.54
C ILE A 179 -32.63 20.70 -0.08
N VAL A 180 -32.76 19.60 0.65
CA VAL A 180 -33.70 18.52 0.33
C VAL A 180 -35.04 18.86 1.00
N PRO A 181 -36.14 19.05 0.24
CA PRO A 181 -37.40 19.51 0.82
C PRO A 181 -37.97 18.55 1.87
N GLY A 182 -38.27 19.06 3.06
CA GLY A 182 -38.98 18.32 4.13
C GLY A 182 -38.18 17.22 4.82
N GLU A 183 -36.92 17.03 4.46
CA GLU A 183 -36.10 15.90 4.90
C GLU A 183 -34.72 16.36 5.39
N LYS A 184 -34.13 15.57 6.29
CA LYS A 184 -32.75 15.77 6.75
C LYS A 184 -31.83 14.74 6.11
N VAL A 185 -30.71 15.20 5.56
CA VAL A 185 -29.74 14.34 4.89
C VAL A 185 -28.81 13.70 5.92
N VAL A 186 -28.53 12.40 5.75
CA VAL A 186 -27.66 11.62 6.63
C VAL A 186 -26.40 11.11 5.92
N GLU A 187 -26.41 11.09 4.59
CA GLU A 187 -25.32 10.58 3.75
C GLU A 187 -25.38 11.23 2.38
N VAL A 188 -24.21 11.52 1.79
CA VAL A 188 -24.08 12.03 0.42
C VAL A 188 -22.98 11.28 -0.32
N VAL A 189 -23.18 11.06 -1.62
CA VAL A 189 -22.19 10.50 -2.53
C VAL A 189 -22.16 11.30 -3.83
N CYS A 190 -20.98 11.45 -4.43
CA CYS A 190 -20.75 12.33 -5.57
C CYS A 190 -20.17 11.54 -6.76
N SER A 191 -20.79 11.68 -7.93
CA SER A 191 -20.22 11.20 -9.20
C SER A 191 -19.36 12.30 -9.82
N ASN A 192 -19.07 12.23 -11.12
CA ASN A 192 -18.43 13.33 -11.84
C ASN A 192 -19.31 14.59 -11.92
N TYR A 193 -20.63 14.41 -12.08
CA TYR A 193 -21.53 15.50 -12.49
C TYR A 193 -22.84 15.54 -11.70
N SER A 194 -23.04 14.63 -10.76
CA SER A 194 -24.27 14.52 -9.97
C SER A 194 -23.98 14.13 -8.53
N VAL A 195 -24.93 14.42 -7.66
CA VAL A 195 -24.89 14.10 -6.23
C VAL A 195 -26.13 13.29 -5.88
N LEU A 196 -25.95 12.25 -5.06
CA LEU A 196 -27.05 11.59 -4.38
C LEU A 196 -26.98 11.84 -2.88
N ALA A 197 -28.14 12.01 -2.27
CA ALA A 197 -28.31 12.21 -0.83
C ALA A 197 -29.34 11.23 -0.30
N ARG A 198 -28.99 10.50 0.75
CA ARG A 198 -29.95 9.68 1.51
C ARG A 198 -30.43 10.45 2.72
N THR A 199 -31.73 10.37 2.99
CA THR A 199 -32.38 11.10 4.07
C THR A 199 -32.63 10.23 5.31
N MET A 200 -33.07 10.85 6.41
CA MET A 200 -33.47 10.15 7.63
C MET A 200 -34.63 9.15 7.41
N SER A 201 -35.53 9.37 6.46
CA SER A 201 -36.57 8.41 6.11
C SER A 201 -36.06 7.19 5.32
N GLY A 202 -34.86 7.29 4.74
CA GLY A 202 -34.30 6.30 3.83
C GLY A 202 -34.58 6.59 2.35
N ALA A 203 -35.29 7.68 2.05
CA ALA A 203 -35.48 8.17 0.69
C ALA A 203 -34.15 8.65 0.09
N VAL A 204 -34.04 8.53 -1.23
CA VAL A 204 -32.86 8.95 -1.99
C VAL A 204 -33.23 10.10 -2.90
N TYR A 205 -32.50 11.20 -2.80
CA TYR A 205 -32.63 12.36 -3.67
C TYR A 205 -31.37 12.54 -4.50
N GLY A 206 -31.50 13.10 -5.70
CA GLY A 206 -30.38 13.39 -6.57
C GLY A 206 -30.52 14.71 -7.33
N TRP A 207 -29.39 15.31 -7.68
CA TRP A 207 -29.33 16.49 -8.56
C TRP A 207 -28.03 16.47 -9.37
N GLY A 208 -27.98 17.32 -10.40
CA GLY A 208 -26.87 17.38 -11.34
C GLY A 208 -27.26 16.84 -12.72
N GLU A 209 -26.35 16.14 -13.39
CA GLU A 209 -26.65 15.47 -14.65
C GLU A 209 -27.76 14.41 -14.50
N VAL A 210 -28.86 14.58 -15.25
CA VAL A 210 -30.09 13.76 -15.11
C VAL A 210 -29.89 12.30 -15.50
N THR A 211 -28.99 12.02 -16.44
CA THR A 211 -28.73 10.67 -16.97
C THR A 211 -28.42 9.64 -15.86
N LEU A 212 -27.80 10.08 -14.77
CA LEU A 212 -27.40 9.21 -13.66
C LEU A 212 -28.40 9.21 -12.48
N LEU A 213 -29.49 9.96 -12.56
CA LEU A 213 -30.45 10.16 -11.46
C LEU A 213 -31.60 9.15 -11.44
N GLY A 214 -31.57 8.11 -12.27
CA GLY A 214 -32.60 7.08 -12.32
C GLY A 214 -33.49 7.20 -13.57
N ASP A 215 -34.77 6.84 -13.40
CA ASP A 215 -35.78 6.95 -14.44
C ASP A 215 -35.97 8.42 -14.86
N ARG A 216 -35.56 8.73 -16.10
CA ARG A 216 -35.60 10.08 -16.65
C ARG A 216 -37.02 10.64 -16.68
N ASP A 217 -38.01 9.84 -17.06
CA ASP A 217 -39.38 10.31 -17.22
C ASP A 217 -39.98 10.65 -15.86
N ALA A 218 -39.72 9.81 -14.85
CA ALA A 218 -40.11 10.09 -13.47
C ALA A 218 -39.41 11.34 -12.89
N VAL A 219 -38.14 11.57 -13.23
CA VAL A 219 -37.40 12.78 -12.81
C VAL A 219 -38.00 14.02 -13.47
N VAL A 220 -38.31 13.96 -14.76
CA VAL A 220 -38.95 15.06 -15.51
C VAL A 220 -40.31 15.38 -14.90
N GLU A 221 -41.14 14.37 -14.64
CA GLU A 221 -42.47 14.53 -14.05
C GLU A 221 -42.40 15.21 -12.68
N LYS A 222 -41.50 14.76 -11.79
CA LYS A 222 -41.33 15.35 -10.46
C LYS A 222 -40.82 16.80 -10.52
N LEU A 223 -39.91 17.11 -11.43
CA LEU A 223 -39.41 18.47 -11.62
C LEU A 223 -40.52 19.39 -12.13
N ALA A 224 -41.30 18.92 -13.12
CA ALA A 224 -42.45 19.66 -13.64
C ALA A 224 -43.50 19.90 -12.54
N ALA A 225 -43.79 18.91 -11.71
CA ALA A 225 -44.70 19.04 -10.57
C ALA A 225 -44.19 20.05 -9.51
N ALA A 226 -42.87 20.23 -9.40
CA ALA A 226 -42.24 21.23 -8.55
C ALA A 226 -42.10 22.61 -9.21
N GLY A 227 -42.58 22.79 -10.45
CA GLY A 227 -42.45 24.03 -11.22
C GLY A 227 -41.01 24.34 -11.65
N VAL A 228 -40.17 23.31 -11.80
CA VAL A 228 -38.76 23.46 -12.17
C VAL A 228 -38.52 22.88 -13.57
N GLU A 229 -38.08 23.73 -14.49
CA GLU A 229 -37.72 23.30 -15.84
C GLU A 229 -36.32 22.66 -15.89
N LEU A 230 -36.19 21.67 -16.77
CA LEU A 230 -34.91 21.09 -17.14
C LEU A 230 -34.12 22.06 -18.02
N VAL A 231 -32.82 22.15 -17.78
CA VAL A 231 -31.94 23.06 -18.52
C VAL A 231 -30.76 22.27 -19.07
N HIS A 232 -30.31 22.65 -20.26
CA HIS A 232 -29.07 22.12 -20.83
C HIS A 232 -27.84 22.76 -20.16
N SER A 233 -26.77 22.00 -20.01
CA SER A 233 -25.51 22.56 -19.53
C SER A 233 -24.97 23.57 -20.55
N PRO A 234 -24.54 24.78 -20.13
CA PRO A 234 -23.88 25.74 -21.03
C PRO A 234 -22.60 25.21 -21.67
N GLN A 235 -22.02 24.15 -21.10
CA GLN A 235 -20.75 23.57 -21.51
C GLN A 235 -20.92 22.34 -22.40
N SER A 236 -22.15 21.84 -22.54
CA SER A 236 -22.47 20.66 -23.36
C SER A 236 -23.96 20.61 -23.67
N GLU A 237 -24.29 20.80 -24.94
CA GLU A 237 -25.68 20.75 -25.44
C GLU A 237 -26.33 19.38 -25.23
N SER A 238 -25.55 18.30 -25.13
CA SER A 238 -26.07 16.95 -24.91
C SER A 238 -26.45 16.66 -23.45
N ARG A 239 -26.05 17.50 -22.49
CA ARG A 239 -26.25 17.22 -21.05
C ARG A 239 -27.44 17.98 -20.50
N VAL A 240 -28.41 17.23 -19.97
CA VAL A 240 -29.59 17.74 -19.30
C VAL A 240 -29.37 17.73 -17.79
N VAL A 241 -29.76 18.80 -17.11
CA VAL A 241 -29.41 19.04 -15.71
C VAL A 241 -30.65 19.28 -14.84
N ALA A 242 -30.69 18.60 -13.69
CA ALA A 242 -31.57 18.90 -12.57
C ALA A 242 -30.83 19.82 -11.57
N ARG A 243 -31.25 21.08 -11.53
CA ARG A 243 -30.58 22.13 -10.71
C ARG A 243 -30.99 22.12 -9.24
N VAL A 244 -31.97 21.30 -8.88
CA VAL A 244 -32.51 21.11 -7.53
C VAL A 244 -32.60 19.61 -7.19
N PRO A 245 -32.61 19.21 -5.90
CA PRO A 245 -32.78 17.81 -5.51
C PRO A 245 -34.14 17.23 -5.94
N VAL A 246 -34.11 16.02 -6.51
CA VAL A 246 -35.28 15.27 -6.96
C VAL A 246 -35.27 13.88 -6.34
N CYS A 247 -36.42 13.44 -5.83
CA CYS A 247 -36.57 12.12 -5.23
C CYS A 247 -36.55 11.00 -6.29
N ILE A 248 -35.72 9.97 -6.08
CA ILE A 248 -35.53 8.83 -6.99
C ILE A 248 -36.54 7.72 -6.65
N SER A 249 -37.71 7.76 -7.32
CA SER A 249 -38.86 6.92 -6.96
C SER A 249 -38.58 5.42 -6.99
N SER A 250 -37.69 4.98 -7.89
CA SER A 250 -37.33 3.56 -8.06
C SER A 250 -36.65 2.94 -6.84
N LEU A 251 -36.26 3.74 -5.84
CA LEU A 251 -35.64 3.30 -4.60
C LEU A 251 -36.54 3.45 -3.36
N ASP A 252 -37.72 4.06 -3.49
CA ASP A 252 -38.57 4.44 -2.34
C ASP A 252 -39.00 3.23 -1.51
N ASP A 253 -39.31 2.09 -2.15
CA ASP A 253 -39.74 0.86 -1.49
C ASP A 253 -38.58 -0.06 -1.07
N LYS A 254 -37.33 0.33 -1.32
CA LYS A 254 -36.15 -0.54 -1.15
C LYS A 254 -35.46 -0.42 0.20
N ASN A 255 -35.86 0.53 1.05
CA ASN A 255 -35.25 0.73 2.38
C ASN A 255 -33.71 0.84 2.33
N ILE A 256 -33.21 1.82 1.58
CA ILE A 256 -31.77 2.01 1.36
C ILE A 256 -31.05 2.39 2.65
N ARG A 257 -29.90 1.77 2.88
CA ARG A 257 -29.00 1.97 4.03
C ARG A 257 -27.69 2.64 3.65
N LEU A 258 -27.17 2.36 2.47
CA LEU A 258 -25.84 2.78 2.04
C LEU A 258 -25.88 3.18 0.56
N LEU A 259 -25.18 4.24 0.23
CA LEU A 259 -24.93 4.67 -1.14
C LEU A 259 -23.43 4.59 -1.47
N SER A 260 -23.12 4.41 -2.75
CA SER A 260 -21.75 4.51 -3.26
C SER A 260 -21.77 5.03 -4.68
N SER A 261 -20.74 5.79 -5.04
CA SER A 261 -20.64 6.43 -6.34
C SER A 261 -19.26 6.23 -6.93
N GLY A 262 -19.26 5.86 -8.21
CA GLY A 262 -18.12 6.03 -9.08
C GLY A 262 -18.35 7.27 -9.94
N PRO A 263 -17.35 7.67 -10.74
CA PRO A 263 -17.47 8.71 -11.75
C PRO A 263 -18.71 8.62 -12.66
N TRP A 264 -19.13 7.39 -12.99
CA TRP A 264 -20.11 7.12 -14.05
C TRP A 264 -21.25 6.16 -13.66
N HIS A 265 -21.31 5.73 -12.40
CA HIS A 265 -22.35 4.81 -11.94
C HIS A 265 -22.55 4.93 -10.43
N TYR A 266 -23.69 4.43 -9.96
CA TYR A 266 -24.05 4.40 -8.55
C TYR A 266 -24.36 2.98 -8.11
N ALA A 267 -24.23 2.76 -6.81
CA ALA A 267 -24.73 1.59 -6.13
C ALA A 267 -25.51 2.00 -4.88
N ALA A 268 -26.56 1.24 -4.57
CA ALA A 268 -27.34 1.38 -3.35
C ALA A 268 -27.51 0.01 -2.69
N VAL A 269 -27.37 -0.05 -1.37
CA VAL A 269 -27.56 -1.28 -0.59
C VAL A 269 -28.74 -1.06 0.36
N SER A 270 -29.71 -1.98 0.33
CA SER A 270 -30.86 -1.99 1.23
C SER A 270 -30.50 -2.56 2.60
N LYS A 271 -31.38 -2.37 3.60
CA LYS A 271 -31.17 -2.88 4.97
C LYS A 271 -31.03 -4.40 5.07
N ASP A 272 -31.68 -5.14 4.16
CA ASP A 272 -31.58 -6.61 4.05
C ASP A 272 -30.29 -7.09 3.36
N GLY A 273 -29.52 -6.17 2.75
CA GLY A 273 -28.28 -6.44 2.03
C GLY A 273 -28.45 -6.71 0.54
N SER A 274 -29.64 -6.52 -0.04
CA SER A 274 -29.80 -6.49 -1.49
C SER A 274 -29.08 -5.27 -2.08
N VAL A 275 -28.48 -5.44 -3.26
CA VAL A 275 -27.71 -4.37 -3.92
C VAL A 275 -28.26 -4.04 -5.30
N TYR A 276 -28.30 -2.74 -5.60
CA TYR A 276 -28.81 -2.17 -6.84
C TYR A 276 -27.71 -1.32 -7.47
N THR A 277 -27.51 -1.45 -8.78
CA THR A 277 -26.51 -0.67 -9.54
C THR A 277 -27.14 -0.08 -10.80
N TRP A 278 -26.71 1.13 -11.16
CA TRP A 278 -27.18 1.84 -12.35
C TRP A 278 -26.18 2.92 -12.80
N GLY A 279 -26.32 3.39 -14.03
CA GLY A 279 -25.43 4.32 -14.72
C GLY A 279 -24.83 3.70 -15.98
N VAL A 280 -23.58 4.04 -16.27
CA VAL A 280 -22.85 3.53 -17.43
C VAL A 280 -22.42 2.08 -17.22
N GLY A 281 -22.76 1.20 -18.17
CA GLY A 281 -22.54 -0.25 -18.12
C GLY A 281 -21.23 -0.75 -18.72
N ASN A 282 -20.57 0.06 -19.56
CA ASN A 282 -19.37 -0.34 -20.29
C ASN A 282 -18.34 -1.06 -19.40
N SER A 283 -17.71 -2.11 -19.92
CA SER A 283 -16.82 -3.04 -19.20
C SER A 283 -17.51 -3.96 -18.18
N GLY A 284 -18.84 -3.91 -18.06
CA GLY A 284 -19.62 -4.76 -17.16
C GLY A 284 -19.62 -4.27 -15.70
N ARG A 285 -19.33 -2.98 -15.47
CA ARG A 285 -19.13 -2.42 -14.12
C ARG A 285 -20.37 -2.44 -13.24
N LEU A 286 -21.56 -2.63 -13.83
CA LEU A 286 -22.81 -2.71 -13.08
C LEU A 286 -23.08 -4.12 -12.53
N GLY A 287 -22.42 -5.15 -13.05
CA GLY A 287 -22.55 -6.52 -12.54
C GLY A 287 -23.80 -7.28 -13.00
N HIS A 288 -24.45 -6.83 -14.07
CA HIS A 288 -25.70 -7.44 -14.58
C HIS A 288 -25.48 -8.56 -15.59
N GLY A 289 -24.24 -8.91 -15.91
CA GLY A 289 -23.89 -9.90 -16.93
C GLY A 289 -23.85 -9.36 -18.36
N ASP A 290 -24.05 -8.05 -18.53
CA ASP A 290 -24.00 -7.31 -19.79
C ASP A 290 -23.09 -6.08 -19.68
N GLN A 291 -22.92 -5.33 -20.78
CA GLN A 291 -22.20 -4.05 -20.78
C GLN A 291 -23.15 -2.86 -21.05
N ASP A 292 -24.45 -3.09 -20.92
CA ASP A 292 -25.48 -2.11 -21.27
C ASP A 292 -25.62 -1.06 -20.17
N ASP A 293 -25.86 0.19 -20.58
CA ASP A 293 -26.20 1.25 -19.64
C ASP A 293 -27.57 0.95 -19.03
N HIS A 294 -27.64 0.79 -17.71
CA HIS A 294 -28.90 0.67 -16.98
C HIS A 294 -29.10 1.98 -16.23
N LEU A 295 -29.93 2.88 -16.74
CA LEU A 295 -30.11 4.20 -16.11
C LEU A 295 -31.04 4.17 -14.89
N VAL A 296 -31.81 3.10 -14.72
CA VAL A 296 -32.70 2.87 -13.57
C VAL A 296 -32.03 1.88 -12.61
N PRO A 297 -32.08 2.10 -11.28
CA PRO A 297 -31.62 1.14 -10.28
C PRO A 297 -32.12 -0.29 -10.53
N LYS A 298 -31.19 -1.18 -10.89
CA LYS A 298 -31.45 -2.59 -11.19
C LYS A 298 -30.78 -3.46 -10.14
N VAL A 299 -31.49 -4.47 -9.65
CA VAL A 299 -30.95 -5.41 -8.66
C VAL A 299 -29.86 -6.28 -9.30
N VAL A 300 -28.74 -6.45 -8.60
CA VAL A 300 -27.64 -7.32 -9.04
C VAL A 300 -27.97 -8.76 -8.64
N THR A 301 -28.67 -9.48 -9.52
CA THR A 301 -29.20 -10.83 -9.22
C THR A 301 -28.12 -11.85 -8.86
N ALA A 302 -26.90 -11.70 -9.38
CA ALA A 302 -25.76 -12.56 -9.07
C ALA A 302 -25.35 -12.51 -7.59
N MET A 303 -25.69 -11.43 -6.87
CA MET A 303 -25.44 -11.29 -5.43
C MET A 303 -26.60 -11.81 -4.57
N LYS A 304 -27.63 -12.42 -5.16
CA LYS A 304 -28.78 -12.96 -4.41
C LYS A 304 -28.31 -14.05 -3.43
N GLY A 305 -28.76 -13.96 -2.19
CA GLY A 305 -28.35 -14.86 -1.11
C GLY A 305 -27.04 -14.46 -0.41
N LYS A 306 -26.35 -13.42 -0.91
CA LYS A 306 -25.24 -12.76 -0.22
C LYS A 306 -25.74 -11.46 0.39
N ARG A 307 -25.53 -11.28 1.69
CA ARG A 307 -25.93 -10.06 2.39
C ARG A 307 -24.81 -9.03 2.28
N VAL A 308 -24.96 -8.07 1.37
CA VAL A 308 -23.96 -7.03 1.13
C VAL A 308 -23.95 -6.02 2.29
N VAL A 309 -22.78 -5.78 2.87
CA VAL A 309 -22.58 -4.83 3.98
C VAL A 309 -21.81 -3.58 3.57
N ASP A 310 -21.07 -3.64 2.47
CA ASP A 310 -20.34 -2.51 1.91
C ASP A 310 -20.25 -2.60 0.38
N VAL A 311 -20.17 -1.44 -0.28
CA VAL A 311 -19.99 -1.36 -1.73
C VAL A 311 -19.12 -0.16 -2.09
N ALA A 312 -18.18 -0.37 -3.00
CA ALA A 312 -17.28 0.66 -3.50
C ALA A 312 -17.31 0.70 -5.02
N CYS A 313 -17.60 1.87 -5.57
CA CYS A 313 -17.69 2.12 -7.00
C CYS A 313 -16.42 2.86 -7.48
N GLY A 314 -15.67 2.24 -8.37
CA GLY A 314 -14.49 2.84 -9.02
C GLY A 314 -14.84 3.55 -10.31
N SER A 315 -13.82 3.92 -11.10
CA SER A 315 -14.06 4.50 -12.44
C SER A 315 -14.66 3.50 -13.42
N PHE A 316 -14.23 2.25 -13.35
CA PHE A 316 -14.54 1.22 -14.34
C PHE A 316 -14.97 -0.12 -13.74
N HIS A 317 -15.10 -0.21 -12.41
CA HIS A 317 -15.42 -1.45 -11.69
C HIS A 317 -16.17 -1.17 -10.38
N THR A 318 -16.77 -2.21 -9.81
CA THR A 318 -17.47 -2.16 -8.52
C THR A 318 -17.05 -3.34 -7.66
N ILE A 319 -16.92 -3.10 -6.36
CA ILE A 319 -16.58 -4.09 -5.34
C ILE A 319 -17.70 -4.18 -4.32
N PHE A 320 -18.11 -5.40 -4.01
CA PHE A 320 -19.12 -5.72 -3.01
C PHE A 320 -18.47 -6.52 -1.89
N VAL A 321 -18.73 -6.14 -0.63
CA VAL A 321 -18.30 -6.90 0.55
C VAL A 321 -19.53 -7.48 1.23
N ALA A 322 -19.54 -8.80 1.41
CA ALA A 322 -20.60 -9.52 2.11
C ALA A 322 -20.32 -9.59 3.62
N ASP A 323 -21.32 -9.94 4.42
CA ASP A 323 -21.21 -10.05 5.88
C ASP A 323 -20.35 -11.23 6.37
N ASP A 324 -20.18 -12.26 5.54
CA ASP A 324 -19.25 -13.37 5.78
C ASP A 324 -17.77 -12.97 5.67
N GLY A 325 -17.49 -11.81 5.08
CA GLY A 325 -16.17 -11.24 4.83
C GLY A 325 -15.64 -11.48 3.42
N ASP A 326 -16.40 -12.18 2.56
CA ASP A 326 -16.05 -12.36 1.15
C ASP A 326 -16.23 -11.06 0.37
N ALA A 327 -15.37 -10.87 -0.64
CA ALA A 327 -15.45 -9.75 -1.57
C ALA A 327 -15.71 -10.25 -2.99
N TYR A 328 -16.52 -9.50 -3.74
CA TYR A 328 -16.89 -9.79 -5.12
C TYR A 328 -16.62 -8.56 -5.99
N ALA A 329 -16.14 -8.75 -7.20
CA ALA A 329 -15.86 -7.67 -8.16
C ALA A 329 -16.60 -7.85 -9.48
N CYS A 330 -16.99 -6.74 -10.09
CA CYS A 330 -17.38 -6.68 -11.50
C CYS A 330 -16.79 -5.44 -12.19
N GLY A 331 -16.71 -5.44 -13.51
CA GLY A 331 -16.21 -4.36 -14.35
C GLY A 331 -14.91 -4.65 -15.09
N ASP A 332 -14.18 -3.58 -15.41
CA ASP A 332 -12.90 -3.67 -16.11
C ASP A 332 -11.83 -4.35 -15.25
N ASN A 333 -11.11 -5.30 -15.84
CA ASN A 333 -10.01 -6.00 -15.20
C ASN A 333 -8.74 -6.00 -16.07
N GLN A 334 -8.64 -5.08 -17.04
CA GLN A 334 -7.42 -4.87 -17.82
C GLN A 334 -6.23 -4.52 -16.94
N GLY A 335 -6.45 -3.69 -15.92
CA GLY A 335 -5.46 -3.34 -14.91
C GLY A 335 -5.34 -4.34 -13.77
N GLY A 336 -6.21 -5.35 -13.70
CA GLY A 336 -6.28 -6.29 -12.58
C GLY A 336 -7.08 -5.80 -11.38
N GLN A 337 -7.82 -4.69 -11.52
CA GLN A 337 -8.49 -3.98 -10.42
C GLN A 337 -9.68 -4.73 -9.83
N CYS A 338 -10.25 -5.70 -10.55
CA CYS A 338 -11.23 -6.63 -10.01
C CYS A 338 -10.58 -7.79 -9.22
N GLY A 339 -9.28 -8.01 -9.33
CA GLY A 339 -8.59 -9.11 -8.63
C GLY A 339 -8.99 -10.52 -9.12
N VAL A 340 -9.62 -10.62 -10.29
CA VAL A 340 -10.02 -11.89 -10.92
C VAL A 340 -8.92 -12.34 -11.88
N VAL A 341 -8.55 -13.62 -11.87
CA VAL A 341 -7.51 -14.17 -12.75
C VAL A 341 -8.12 -14.76 -14.02
N GLY A 342 -7.38 -14.66 -15.12
CA GLY A 342 -7.80 -15.16 -16.44
C GLY A 342 -8.65 -14.18 -17.23
N GLU A 343 -9.43 -13.33 -16.55
CA GLU A 343 -10.40 -12.43 -17.19
C GLU A 343 -9.90 -10.99 -17.33
N TYR A 344 -10.24 -10.33 -18.44
CA TYR A 344 -9.96 -8.90 -18.67
C TYR A 344 -11.20 -8.00 -18.48
N SER A 345 -12.39 -8.60 -18.44
CA SER A 345 -13.66 -7.95 -18.10
C SER A 345 -14.48 -8.93 -17.28
N VAL A 346 -15.13 -8.43 -16.24
CA VAL A 346 -15.87 -9.24 -15.25
C VAL A 346 -17.31 -8.73 -15.21
N PRO A 347 -18.19 -9.12 -16.13
CA PRO A 347 -19.54 -8.55 -16.23
C PRO A 347 -20.50 -9.04 -15.14
N VAL A 348 -20.15 -10.11 -14.43
CA VAL A 348 -20.91 -10.69 -13.32
C VAL A 348 -20.04 -10.64 -12.06
N PRO A 349 -20.56 -10.18 -10.90
CA PRO A 349 -19.84 -10.19 -9.63
C PRO A 349 -19.19 -11.55 -9.37
N THR A 350 -17.87 -11.55 -9.35
CA THR A 350 -17.04 -12.75 -9.18
C THR A 350 -16.23 -12.62 -7.90
N GLN A 351 -16.17 -13.70 -7.11
CA GLN A 351 -15.45 -13.69 -5.84
C GLN A 351 -13.95 -13.43 -6.06
N ILE A 352 -13.40 -12.53 -5.26
CA ILE A 352 -11.99 -12.16 -5.26
C ILE A 352 -11.24 -13.03 -4.25
N ASN A 353 -10.08 -13.55 -4.62
CA ASN A 353 -9.26 -14.32 -3.70
C ASN A 353 -8.45 -13.40 -2.77
N ILE A 354 -8.82 -13.35 -1.49
CA ILE A 354 -8.05 -12.72 -0.43
C ILE A 354 -7.10 -13.77 0.18
N THR A 355 -5.80 -13.59 -0.01
CA THR A 355 -4.77 -14.57 0.38
C THR A 355 -4.92 -15.02 1.84
N GLY A 356 -4.86 -16.33 2.07
CA GLY A 356 -4.98 -16.95 3.39
C GLY A 356 -6.42 -17.00 3.94
N GLY A 357 -7.44 -16.76 3.12
CA GLY A 357 -8.85 -16.79 3.56
C GLY A 357 -9.22 -15.67 4.53
N ARG A 358 -8.45 -14.58 4.54
CA ARG A 358 -8.70 -13.41 5.40
C ARG A 358 -9.96 -12.67 4.96
N LYS A 359 -10.61 -11.98 5.90
CA LYS A 359 -11.93 -11.38 5.70
C LYS A 359 -11.85 -9.87 5.50
N ALA A 360 -12.55 -9.37 4.48
CA ALA A 360 -12.72 -7.93 4.25
C ALA A 360 -13.87 -7.37 5.08
N ILE A 361 -13.72 -6.13 5.56
CA ILE A 361 -14.76 -5.40 6.33
C ILE A 361 -15.11 -4.05 5.70
N HIS A 362 -14.27 -3.55 4.79
CA HIS A 362 -14.51 -2.32 4.05
C HIS A 362 -13.75 -2.32 2.72
N ALA A 363 -14.34 -1.69 1.70
CA ALA A 363 -13.73 -1.54 0.38
C ALA A 363 -13.63 -0.07 -0.04
N SER A 364 -12.64 0.24 -0.87
CA SER A 364 -12.57 1.49 -1.61
C SER A 364 -11.98 1.24 -3.00
N CYS A 365 -12.43 2.02 -3.99
CA CYS A 365 -12.07 1.85 -5.39
C CYS A 365 -11.59 3.17 -5.96
N GLY A 366 -10.52 3.12 -6.75
CA GLY A 366 -10.06 4.23 -7.56
C GLY A 366 -10.34 4.02 -9.04
N ARG A 367 -9.44 4.53 -9.89
CA ARG A 367 -9.58 4.40 -11.35
C ARG A 367 -9.19 3.03 -11.85
N LEU A 368 -8.02 2.57 -11.41
CA LEU A 368 -7.38 1.33 -11.85
C LEU A 368 -6.95 0.50 -10.65
N HIS A 369 -7.58 0.67 -9.49
CA HIS A 369 -7.22 -0.04 -8.28
C HIS A 369 -8.38 -0.23 -7.30
N THR A 370 -8.20 -1.23 -6.45
CA THR A 370 -9.10 -1.60 -5.34
C THR A 370 -8.28 -1.72 -4.07
N THR A 371 -8.82 -1.23 -2.96
CA THR A 371 -8.30 -1.46 -1.62
C THR A 371 -9.34 -2.16 -0.75
N LEU A 372 -8.95 -3.24 -0.09
CA LEU A 372 -9.77 -3.92 0.92
C LEU A 372 -9.12 -3.75 2.29
N LEU A 373 -9.87 -3.23 3.25
CA LEU A 373 -9.52 -3.24 4.66
C LEU A 373 -9.98 -4.56 5.27
N LEU A 374 -9.03 -5.28 5.86
CA LEU A 374 -9.28 -6.56 6.52
C LEU A 374 -9.65 -6.39 7.99
N ASN A 375 -10.31 -7.40 8.56
CA ASN A 375 -10.75 -7.41 9.96
C ASN A 375 -9.61 -7.26 10.99
N ASN A 376 -8.38 -7.59 10.61
CA ASN A 376 -7.18 -7.46 11.42
C ASN A 376 -6.48 -6.09 11.32
N GLY A 377 -7.07 -5.15 10.54
CA GLY A 377 -6.57 -3.80 10.31
C GLY A 377 -5.50 -3.67 9.22
N ASP A 378 -5.08 -4.77 8.60
CA ASP A 378 -4.20 -4.76 7.42
C ASP A 378 -5.01 -4.35 6.17
N VAL A 379 -4.34 -3.75 5.18
CA VAL A 379 -4.95 -3.37 3.90
C VAL A 379 -4.32 -4.18 2.79
N VAL A 380 -5.14 -4.72 1.89
CA VAL A 380 -4.68 -5.38 0.66
C VAL A 380 -5.19 -4.66 -0.57
N VAL A 381 -4.42 -4.71 -1.66
CA VAL A 381 -4.72 -3.98 -2.89
C VAL A 381 -4.67 -4.84 -4.15
N TYR A 382 -5.41 -4.42 -5.17
CA TYR A 382 -5.47 -4.99 -6.52
C TYR A 382 -5.45 -3.88 -7.57
N GLY A 383 -5.12 -4.21 -8.82
CA GLY A 383 -5.11 -3.27 -9.93
C GLY A 383 -3.73 -2.95 -10.43
N THR A 384 -3.52 -1.71 -10.86
CA THR A 384 -2.24 -1.28 -11.43
C THR A 384 -1.41 -0.51 -10.43
N GLY A 385 -0.09 -0.69 -10.46
CA GLY A 385 0.80 0.17 -9.68
C GLY A 385 0.81 1.64 -10.16
N LEU A 386 0.18 1.95 -11.31
CA LEU A 386 -0.12 3.33 -11.73
C LEU A 386 -1.11 4.01 -10.79
N GLY A 387 -2.20 3.33 -10.45
CA GLY A 387 -3.26 3.88 -9.59
C GLY A 387 -2.99 3.70 -8.10
N LEU A 388 -2.14 2.72 -7.75
CA LEU A 388 -1.88 2.37 -6.36
C LEU A 388 -0.82 3.22 -5.70
N GLY A 389 0.17 3.73 -6.44
CA GLY A 389 1.25 4.53 -5.87
C GLY A 389 2.04 3.91 -4.72
N VAL A 390 1.81 2.63 -4.42
CA VAL A 390 2.66 1.80 -3.60
C VAL A 390 3.69 1.23 -4.57
N GLY A 391 4.97 1.18 -4.18
CA GLY A 391 6.13 0.90 -5.03
C GLY A 391 6.23 -0.53 -5.58
N ILE A 392 5.15 -1.04 -6.16
CA ILE A 392 4.97 -2.39 -6.69
C ILE A 392 4.99 -2.42 -8.24
N GLY A 393 5.46 -1.33 -8.87
CA GLY A 393 5.76 -1.24 -10.31
C GLY A 393 4.73 -0.45 -11.14
N TYR A 394 5.19 0.45 -12.01
CA TYR A 394 4.37 1.28 -12.91
C TYR A 394 3.78 0.43 -14.04
N GLY A 395 2.47 0.54 -14.31
CA GLY A 395 1.82 -0.07 -15.48
C GLY A 395 1.51 -1.56 -15.37
N MET A 396 1.83 -2.18 -14.24
CA MET A 396 1.75 -3.64 -14.07
C MET A 396 0.36 -4.08 -13.63
N ARG A 397 -0.17 -5.14 -14.26
CA ARG A 397 -1.47 -5.75 -13.92
C ARG A 397 -1.34 -6.64 -12.68
N MET A 398 -1.91 -6.24 -11.55
CA MET A 398 -1.88 -6.99 -10.29
C MET A 398 -3.27 -7.52 -9.94
N VAL A 399 -3.51 -8.75 -10.38
CA VAL A 399 -4.74 -9.51 -10.14
C VAL A 399 -4.73 -10.27 -8.81
N ARG A 400 -3.65 -10.17 -8.04
CA ARG A 400 -3.50 -10.80 -6.73
C ARG A 400 -3.30 -9.75 -5.65
N CYS A 401 -3.80 -10.07 -4.46
CA CYS A 401 -3.81 -9.12 -3.36
C CYS A 401 -2.37 -8.87 -2.89
N GLN A 402 -2.02 -7.59 -2.75
CA GLN A 402 -0.75 -7.17 -2.20
C GLN A 402 -0.99 -6.42 -0.90
N ALA A 403 -0.30 -6.79 0.18
CA ALA A 403 -0.44 -6.08 1.45
C ALA A 403 0.26 -4.72 1.42
N ILE A 404 -0.40 -3.71 2.00
CA ILE A 404 0.10 -2.35 2.19
C ILE A 404 -0.17 -1.92 3.65
N LEU A 405 0.48 -0.84 4.11
CA LEU A 405 0.28 -0.28 5.45
C LEU A 405 0.53 -1.25 6.62
N GLU A 406 1.35 -2.28 6.43
CA GLU A 406 1.53 -3.36 7.41
C GLU A 406 2.06 -2.92 8.79
N ASN A 407 2.65 -1.72 8.89
CA ASN A 407 3.15 -1.12 10.13
C ASN A 407 2.07 -0.36 10.92
N TYR A 408 0.85 -0.32 10.40
CA TYR A 408 -0.27 0.42 10.95
C TYR A 408 -1.51 -0.47 11.09
N THR A 409 -2.31 -0.19 12.11
CA THR A 409 -3.68 -0.70 12.18
C THR A 409 -4.58 0.35 11.54
N THR A 410 -5.19 -0.01 10.40
CA THR A 410 -6.04 0.90 9.64
C THR A 410 -7.47 0.85 10.17
N LEU A 411 -8.06 2.03 10.37
CA LEU A 411 -9.44 2.19 10.88
C LEU A 411 -10.42 2.59 9.79
N TRP A 412 -9.94 3.18 8.69
CA TRP A 412 -10.78 3.58 7.55
C TRP A 412 -9.90 3.84 6.33
N THR A 413 -10.44 3.63 5.13
CA THR A 413 -9.75 3.86 3.85
C THR A 413 -10.67 4.58 2.86
N LYS A 414 -10.16 5.54 2.10
CA LYS A 414 -10.86 6.09 0.94
C LYS A 414 -9.88 6.29 -0.22
N SER A 415 -10.32 5.94 -1.42
CA SER A 415 -9.58 6.09 -2.67
C SER A 415 -10.28 7.07 -3.59
N GLY A 416 -9.49 7.92 -4.23
CA GLY A 416 -9.86 8.67 -5.43
C GLY A 416 -9.34 7.92 -6.68
N PRO A 417 -9.47 8.51 -7.88
CA PRO A 417 -9.02 7.90 -9.12
C PRO A 417 -7.55 7.44 -9.10
N THR A 418 -6.65 8.19 -8.49
CA THR A 418 -5.19 7.95 -8.58
C THR A 418 -4.48 7.87 -7.23
N HIS A 419 -5.19 8.09 -6.13
CA HIS A 419 -4.63 8.10 -4.78
C HIS A 419 -5.62 7.61 -3.73
N GLY A 420 -5.17 7.44 -2.50
CA GLY A 420 -6.01 7.11 -1.36
C GLY A 420 -5.44 7.61 -0.03
N LEU A 421 -6.31 7.66 0.96
CA LEU A 421 -6.05 8.10 2.32
C LEU A 421 -6.59 7.06 3.32
N SER A 422 -5.87 6.91 4.43
CA SER A 422 -6.22 6.01 5.54
C SER A 422 -6.13 6.72 6.88
N LEU A 423 -7.12 6.47 7.75
CA LEU A 423 -7.02 6.77 9.18
C LEU A 423 -6.33 5.58 9.83
N THR A 424 -5.20 5.83 10.50
CA THR A 424 -4.37 4.74 10.99
C THR A 424 -3.84 4.99 12.39
N ILE A 425 -3.52 3.90 13.09
CA ILE A 425 -2.78 3.93 14.34
C ILE A 425 -1.47 3.17 14.15
N PRO A 426 -0.31 3.76 14.50
CA PRO A 426 0.97 3.07 14.60
C PRO A 426 0.88 1.77 15.42
N LYS A 427 1.31 0.64 14.84
CA LYS A 427 1.50 -0.59 15.61
C LYS A 427 2.61 -0.38 16.63
N ASN A 428 2.44 -0.91 17.84
CA ASN A 428 3.48 -0.86 18.87
C ASN A 428 4.50 -1.96 18.59
N THR A 429 5.56 -1.62 17.85
CA THR A 429 6.51 -2.62 17.33
C THR A 429 7.73 -2.76 18.22
N THR A 430 8.12 -4.00 18.51
CA THR A 430 9.42 -4.36 19.07
C THR A 430 10.23 -5.16 18.05
N MET A 431 11.54 -4.99 18.09
CA MET A 431 12.48 -5.71 17.23
C MET A 431 13.25 -6.71 18.08
N PHE A 432 13.35 -7.94 17.58
CA PHE A 432 14.14 -9.00 18.17
C PHE A 432 15.22 -9.47 17.19
N VAL A 433 16.46 -9.57 17.66
CA VAL A 433 17.59 -10.04 16.86
C VAL A 433 17.91 -11.47 17.29
N LEU A 434 17.76 -12.42 16.37
CA LEU A 434 18.12 -13.82 16.55
C LEU A 434 19.34 -14.14 15.68
N GLY A 435 20.27 -14.96 16.18
CA GLY A 435 21.54 -15.21 15.50
C GLY A 435 22.76 -14.66 16.23
N VAL A 436 23.94 -14.84 15.64
CA VAL A 436 25.22 -14.30 16.14
C VAL A 436 25.73 -13.22 15.18
N PRO A 437 25.12 -12.03 15.15
CA PRO A 437 25.47 -11.04 14.13
C PRO A 437 26.89 -10.47 14.32
N HIS A 438 27.57 -10.60 15.45
CA HIS A 438 28.85 -9.90 15.66
C HIS A 438 30.01 -10.82 16.03
N ARG A 439 29.94 -12.10 15.62
CA ARG A 439 31.03 -13.09 15.76
C ARG A 439 31.67 -13.08 17.16
N GLY A 440 30.83 -13.21 18.18
CA GLY A 440 31.25 -13.27 19.58
C GLY A 440 31.11 -11.96 20.38
N VAL A 441 30.79 -10.82 19.75
CA VAL A 441 30.41 -9.60 20.49
C VAL A 441 28.89 -9.60 20.75
N PRO A 442 28.42 -9.46 22.00
CA PRO A 442 26.98 -9.38 22.27
C PRO A 442 26.34 -8.16 21.61
N VAL A 443 25.14 -8.36 21.05
CA VAL A 443 24.32 -7.27 20.49
C VAL A 443 23.81 -6.41 21.65
N SER A 444 24.04 -5.09 21.61
CA SER A 444 23.47 -4.18 22.61
C SER A 444 22.01 -3.83 22.31
N VAL A 445 21.58 -4.03 21.07
CA VAL A 445 20.22 -3.86 20.58
C VAL A 445 19.47 -5.20 20.67
N THR A 446 19.01 -5.56 21.86
CA THR A 446 18.18 -6.78 22.07
C THR A 446 16.69 -6.48 22.02
N SER A 447 16.31 -5.25 22.34
CA SER A 447 14.98 -4.68 22.10
C SER A 447 15.10 -3.15 22.11
N ILE A 448 14.63 -2.47 21.06
CA ILE A 448 14.34 -1.04 21.14
C ILE A 448 12.83 -0.90 21.00
N GLY A 449 12.18 -0.35 22.03
CA GLY A 449 10.85 0.23 21.88
C GLY A 449 10.97 1.44 20.97
N LEU A 450 11.02 1.21 19.66
CA LEU A 450 11.18 2.28 18.70
C LEU A 450 9.86 3.03 18.67
N LYS A 451 9.81 4.18 19.37
CA LYS A 451 8.67 5.10 19.33
C LYS A 451 8.31 5.50 17.88
N GLU A 452 9.31 5.50 17.00
CA GLU A 452 9.13 5.75 15.56
C GLU A 452 8.88 4.48 14.73
N GLY A 453 9.05 3.27 15.29
CA GLY A 453 8.96 1.98 14.60
C GLY A 453 9.99 1.77 13.46
N ILE A 454 10.03 0.54 12.94
CA ILE A 454 10.90 0.15 11.81
C ILE A 454 10.07 0.10 10.54
N LEU A 455 10.60 0.68 9.46
CA LEU A 455 10.03 0.56 8.13
C LEU A 455 10.56 -0.68 7.40
N SER A 456 11.89 -0.82 7.35
CA SER A 456 12.58 -1.91 6.65
C SER A 456 13.98 -2.12 7.22
N CYS A 457 14.53 -3.32 7.04
CA CYS A 457 15.90 -3.68 7.38
C CYS A 457 16.60 -4.34 6.20
N GLY A 458 17.91 -4.05 6.06
CA GLY A 458 18.83 -4.81 5.23
C GLY A 458 19.77 -5.59 6.13
N VAL A 459 19.83 -6.91 6.01
CA VAL A 459 20.57 -7.78 6.95
C VAL A 459 21.69 -8.49 6.21
N GLY A 460 22.94 -8.10 6.49
CA GLY A 460 24.13 -8.62 5.80
C GLY A 460 24.86 -9.71 6.61
N ALA A 461 26.13 -9.99 6.27
CA ALA A 461 26.96 -10.90 7.05
C ALA A 461 27.52 -10.19 8.29
N GLY A 462 26.74 -10.23 9.36
CA GLY A 462 27.10 -9.71 10.68
C GLY A 462 26.86 -8.22 10.91
N PHE A 463 26.08 -7.59 10.05
CA PHE A 463 25.64 -6.22 10.25
C PHE A 463 24.21 -6.04 9.76
N THR A 464 23.56 -4.99 10.23
CA THR A 464 22.19 -4.65 9.88
C THR A 464 22.09 -3.16 9.56
N LEU A 465 21.40 -2.84 8.47
CA LEU A 465 20.84 -1.53 8.17
C LEU A 465 19.38 -1.51 8.61
N MET A 466 18.93 -0.41 9.18
CA MET A 466 17.57 -0.24 9.66
C MET A 466 17.07 1.16 9.31
N ILE A 467 15.83 1.25 8.83
CA ILE A 467 15.17 2.54 8.56
C ILE A 467 14.02 2.72 9.56
N SER A 468 13.94 3.89 10.21
CA SER A 468 12.78 4.26 11.03
C SER A 468 11.58 4.67 10.15
N ARG A 469 10.35 4.73 10.67
CA ARG A 469 9.20 5.18 9.84
C ARG A 469 9.33 6.62 9.31
N ARG A 470 10.22 7.43 9.89
CA ARG A 470 10.52 8.78 9.39
C ARG A 470 11.62 8.80 8.31
N GLY A 471 12.09 7.64 7.87
CA GLY A 471 13.14 7.51 6.88
C GLY A 471 14.56 7.78 7.39
N SER A 472 14.77 7.84 8.71
CA SER A 472 16.14 7.93 9.25
C SER A 472 16.82 6.56 9.18
N CYS A 473 18.04 6.54 8.62
CA CYS A 473 18.81 5.32 8.44
C CYS A 473 19.83 5.12 9.58
N TYR A 474 19.86 3.89 10.11
CA TYR A 474 20.74 3.44 11.16
C TYR A 474 21.49 2.18 10.71
N SER A 475 22.64 1.94 11.30
CA SER A 475 23.37 0.68 11.12
C SER A 475 24.04 0.22 12.41
N PHE A 476 24.27 -1.09 12.52
CA PHE A 476 25.02 -1.70 13.60
C PHE A 476 25.64 -3.02 13.15
N GLY A 477 26.71 -3.43 13.84
CA GLY A 477 27.42 -4.70 13.65
C GLY A 477 28.87 -4.54 13.22
N VAL A 478 29.41 -5.50 12.47
CA VAL A 478 30.80 -5.46 11.98
C VAL A 478 30.98 -4.36 10.93
N GLY A 479 32.09 -3.62 11.05
CA GLY A 479 32.37 -2.43 10.22
C GLY A 479 33.68 -2.46 9.43
N GLY A 480 34.37 -3.61 9.34
CA GLY A 480 35.70 -3.72 8.73
C GLY A 480 35.80 -3.24 7.28
N TRP A 481 34.73 -3.36 6.50
CA TRP A 481 34.66 -2.93 5.10
C TRP A 481 34.03 -1.55 4.92
N GLY A 482 33.67 -0.86 6.01
CA GLY A 482 32.92 0.39 5.95
C GLY A 482 31.44 0.22 5.66
N GLN A 483 30.90 -1.01 5.69
CA GLN A 483 29.49 -1.33 5.40
C GLN A 483 28.48 -0.64 6.34
N LEU A 484 28.95 -0.12 7.48
CA LEU A 484 28.12 0.67 8.40
C LEU A 484 27.84 2.10 7.89
N GLY A 485 28.62 2.61 6.93
CA GLY A 485 28.39 3.92 6.30
C GLY A 485 28.88 5.12 7.11
N PHE A 486 29.66 4.88 8.16
CA PHE A 486 30.33 5.90 8.97
C PHE A 486 31.73 5.43 9.38
N ASP A 487 32.55 6.36 9.89
CA ASP A 487 33.90 6.06 10.33
C ASP A 487 33.90 5.18 11.59
N THR A 488 34.62 4.06 11.51
CA THR A 488 34.73 3.05 12.57
C THR A 488 36.05 3.14 13.33
N ALA A 489 36.87 4.18 13.10
CA ALA A 489 38.16 4.36 13.77
C ALA A 489 38.03 4.45 15.30
N GLN A 490 36.89 4.91 15.80
CA GLN A 490 36.62 5.05 17.24
C GLN A 490 35.90 3.84 17.85
N ALA A 491 35.93 2.68 17.18
CA ALA A 491 35.29 1.46 17.68
C ALA A 491 35.87 1.06 19.04
N ARG A 492 34.99 0.73 19.99
CA ARG A 492 35.37 0.24 21.32
C ARG A 492 35.31 -1.29 21.43
N HIS A 493 34.61 -1.93 20.51
CA HIS A 493 34.42 -3.38 20.48
C HIS A 493 35.04 -3.96 19.21
N PHE A 494 35.61 -5.16 19.33
CA PHE A 494 36.28 -5.85 18.24
C PHE A 494 35.95 -7.33 18.27
N THR A 495 35.92 -7.96 17.10
CA THR A 495 35.89 -9.43 16.98
C THR A 495 37.22 -10.04 17.44
N GLN A 496 37.28 -11.37 17.55
CA GLN A 496 38.54 -12.09 17.80
C GLN A 496 39.62 -11.75 16.76
N ASP A 497 39.21 -11.56 15.50
CA ASP A 497 40.08 -11.15 14.38
C ASP A 497 40.37 -9.63 14.35
N ARG A 498 40.10 -8.90 15.44
CA ARG A 498 40.30 -7.44 15.56
C ARG A 498 39.53 -6.60 14.53
N VAL A 499 38.38 -7.08 14.06
CA VAL A 499 37.48 -6.30 13.19
C VAL A 499 36.60 -5.40 14.07
N PRO A 500 36.47 -4.09 13.77
CA PRO A 500 35.66 -3.18 14.58
C PRO A 500 34.18 -3.56 14.55
N VAL A 501 33.54 -3.46 15.72
CA VAL A 501 32.11 -3.76 15.94
C VAL A 501 31.43 -2.57 16.63
N TYR A 502 30.27 -2.18 16.09
CA TYR A 502 29.36 -1.24 16.73
C TYR A 502 28.08 -1.99 17.13
N PRO A 503 27.94 -2.44 18.39
CA PRO A 503 26.82 -3.26 18.82
C PRO A 503 25.52 -2.45 19.03
N GLN A 504 25.59 -1.12 18.94
CA GLN A 504 24.48 -0.19 19.09
C GLN A 504 24.05 0.41 17.75
N ALA A 505 22.73 0.54 17.55
CA ALA A 505 22.16 1.21 16.37
C ALA A 505 22.63 2.66 16.29
N THR A 506 23.44 2.96 15.28
CA THR A 506 24.07 4.28 15.09
C THR A 506 23.51 4.92 13.84
N ARG A 507 23.08 6.18 13.95
CA ARG A 507 22.49 6.93 12.82
C ARG A 507 23.57 7.22 11.77
N ILE A 508 23.28 6.97 10.49
CA ILE A 508 24.19 7.29 9.40
C ILE A 508 24.10 8.79 9.10
N GLY A 509 25.07 9.57 9.59
CA GLY A 509 25.06 11.04 9.53
C GLY A 509 24.99 11.62 8.11
N PHE A 510 25.48 10.88 7.11
CA PHE A 510 25.40 11.25 5.70
C PHE A 510 23.95 11.53 5.24
N PHE A 511 22.98 10.77 5.74
CA PHE A 511 21.56 10.91 5.41
C PHE A 511 20.78 11.77 6.41
N SER A 512 21.45 12.61 7.19
CA SER A 512 20.80 13.37 8.27
C SER A 512 19.65 14.28 7.82
N ARG A 513 19.68 14.73 6.54
CA ARG A 513 18.68 15.60 5.89
C ARG A 513 17.95 14.92 4.72
N THR A 514 18.08 13.60 4.58
CA THR A 514 17.53 12.84 3.44
C THR A 514 16.70 11.69 3.97
N ILE A 515 15.48 11.57 3.45
CA ILE A 515 14.58 10.46 3.78
C ILE A 515 15.03 9.24 2.99
N ILE A 516 15.30 8.15 3.69
CA ILE A 516 15.58 6.84 3.09
C ILE A 516 14.29 6.02 3.05
N THR A 517 14.00 5.45 1.88
CA THR A 517 12.76 4.70 1.62
C THR A 517 13.01 3.19 1.61
N SER A 518 14.22 2.76 1.21
CA SER A 518 14.59 1.35 1.18
C SER A 518 16.09 1.14 1.43
N VAL A 519 16.45 -0.02 1.99
CA VAL A 519 17.83 -0.45 2.22
C VAL A 519 17.99 -1.91 1.83
N ALA A 520 19.17 -2.27 1.36
CA ALA A 520 19.59 -3.65 1.15
C ALA A 520 21.02 -3.84 1.66
N ALA A 521 21.32 -5.03 2.17
CA ALA A 521 22.64 -5.38 2.66
C ALA A 521 23.06 -6.70 2.04
N GLY A 522 24.25 -6.72 1.45
CA GLY A 522 24.87 -7.93 0.93
C GLY A 522 25.78 -8.57 1.97
N PHE A 523 26.72 -9.39 1.52
CA PHE A 523 27.67 -10.03 2.45
C PHE A 523 28.49 -9.00 3.24
N SER A 524 29.05 -7.97 2.58
CA SER A 524 29.85 -6.94 3.26
C SER A 524 29.73 -5.55 2.64
N PHE A 525 28.61 -5.26 1.98
CA PHE A 525 28.31 -3.96 1.41
C PHE A 525 26.82 -3.64 1.54
N SER A 526 26.49 -2.38 1.35
CA SER A 526 25.24 -1.77 1.74
C SER A 526 24.73 -0.88 0.62
N MET A 527 23.41 -0.83 0.48
CA MET A 527 22.73 0.05 -0.47
C MET A 527 21.51 0.73 0.18
N ALA A 528 21.18 1.93 -0.30
CA ALA A 528 20.00 2.66 0.10
C ALA A 528 19.36 3.41 -1.08
N ILE A 529 18.03 3.48 -1.08
CA ILE A 529 17.22 4.31 -1.97
C ILE A 529 16.68 5.49 -1.15
N THR A 530 16.83 6.70 -1.68
CA THR A 530 16.28 7.92 -1.08
C THR A 530 14.88 8.24 -1.60
N GLU A 531 14.17 9.15 -0.94
CA GLU A 531 12.88 9.68 -1.43
C GLU A 531 12.97 10.28 -2.85
N GLY A 532 14.15 10.76 -3.26
CA GLY A 532 14.41 11.25 -4.63
C GLY A 532 14.80 10.17 -5.63
N GLU A 533 14.55 8.89 -5.34
CA GLU A 533 14.95 7.71 -6.15
C GLU A 533 16.45 7.65 -6.46
N ARG A 534 17.27 8.32 -5.65
CA ARG A 534 18.74 8.25 -5.75
C ARG A 534 19.26 7.06 -4.98
N ILE A 535 20.18 6.33 -5.59
CA ILE A 535 20.71 5.07 -5.08
C ILE A 535 22.14 5.29 -4.60
N PHE A 536 22.38 4.91 -3.36
CA PHE A 536 23.71 4.99 -2.74
C PHE A 536 24.22 3.60 -2.42
N ALA A 537 25.52 3.38 -2.58
CA ALA A 537 26.22 2.15 -2.21
C ALA A 537 27.51 2.45 -1.43
N TRP A 538 27.85 1.56 -0.50
CA TRP A 538 29.09 1.63 0.29
C TRP A 538 29.45 0.28 0.90
N GLY A 539 30.67 0.14 1.42
CA GLY A 539 31.21 -1.10 1.96
C GLY A 539 32.28 -1.72 1.08
N ASN A 540 32.33 -3.05 1.04
CA ASN A 540 33.27 -3.81 0.22
C ASN A 540 32.96 -3.61 -1.28
N ASN A 541 33.98 -3.33 -2.06
CA ASN A 541 33.93 -3.14 -3.50
C ASN A 541 35.03 -3.94 -4.23
N SER A 542 35.57 -4.99 -3.61
CA SER A 542 36.62 -5.83 -4.19
C SER A 542 36.22 -6.52 -5.50
N PHE A 543 34.92 -6.67 -5.75
CA PHE A 543 34.34 -7.25 -6.96
C PHE A 543 33.43 -6.26 -7.70
N ALA A 544 33.66 -4.96 -7.51
CA ALA A 544 32.85 -3.88 -8.06
C ALA A 544 31.35 -3.91 -7.65
N GLN A 545 31.00 -4.60 -6.56
CA GLN A 545 29.61 -4.76 -6.10
C GLN A 545 28.93 -3.45 -5.64
N CYS A 546 29.68 -2.37 -5.40
CA CYS A 546 29.09 -1.04 -5.18
C CYS A 546 28.65 -0.35 -6.49
N GLY A 547 29.04 -0.84 -7.66
CA GLY A 547 28.53 -0.36 -8.97
C GLY A 547 28.96 1.04 -9.37
N LEU A 548 30.05 1.56 -8.79
CA LEU A 548 30.46 2.97 -8.95
C LEU A 548 31.27 3.24 -10.24
N GLY A 549 31.53 2.23 -11.08
CA GLY A 549 32.36 2.40 -12.28
C GLY A 549 33.84 2.65 -12.01
N VAL A 550 34.31 2.32 -10.80
CA VAL A 550 35.71 2.53 -10.37
C VAL A 550 36.50 1.23 -10.35
N ASP A 551 37.81 1.32 -10.55
CA ASP A 551 38.73 0.19 -10.48
C ASP A 551 38.71 -0.45 -9.06
N PRO A 552 38.20 -1.68 -8.90
CA PRO A 552 38.08 -2.35 -7.61
C PRO A 552 39.43 -2.66 -6.98
N LYS A 553 40.54 -2.74 -7.74
CA LYS A 553 41.88 -2.94 -7.15
C LYS A 553 42.35 -1.71 -6.38
N LYS A 554 41.97 -0.51 -6.85
CA LYS A 554 42.31 0.76 -6.20
C LYS A 554 41.31 1.14 -5.12
N TYR A 555 40.04 0.82 -5.34
CA TYR A 555 38.93 1.21 -4.47
C TYR A 555 38.18 -0.02 -3.95
N GLN A 556 38.90 -0.89 -3.22
CA GLN A 556 38.32 -2.09 -2.59
C GLN A 556 37.36 -1.76 -1.45
N ARG A 557 37.52 -0.60 -0.81
CA ARG A 557 36.72 -0.17 0.34
C ARG A 557 36.10 1.20 0.08
N ILE A 558 34.77 1.26 0.17
CA ILE A 558 33.98 2.50 0.07
C ILE A 558 33.45 2.81 1.47
N SER A 559 34.13 3.68 2.21
CA SER A 559 33.85 3.92 3.65
C SER A 559 32.62 4.77 3.94
N GLN A 560 32.11 5.50 2.95
CA GLN A 560 30.93 6.37 3.07
C GLN A 560 29.98 6.15 1.90
N PRO A 561 28.67 6.38 2.08
CA PRO A 561 27.69 6.31 1.01
C PRO A 561 28.13 7.11 -0.23
N ARG A 562 28.15 6.45 -1.38
CA ARG A 562 28.40 7.09 -2.68
C ARG A 562 27.27 6.79 -3.63
N GLU A 563 26.88 7.79 -4.39
CA GLU A 563 25.77 7.65 -5.32
C GLU A 563 26.17 6.83 -6.56
N ILE A 564 25.29 5.95 -7.00
CA ILE A 564 25.36 5.27 -8.29
C ILE A 564 24.67 6.17 -9.33
N THR A 565 25.42 7.14 -9.86
CA THR A 565 24.87 8.17 -10.77
C THR A 565 24.27 7.59 -12.05
N TRP A 566 24.73 6.42 -12.50
CA TRP A 566 24.22 5.75 -13.70
C TRP A 566 22.73 5.37 -13.58
N LEU A 567 22.23 5.12 -12.37
CA LEU A 567 20.84 4.74 -12.13
C LEU A 567 19.89 5.94 -11.90
N ALA A 568 20.40 7.17 -11.91
CA ALA A 568 19.66 8.35 -11.44
C ALA A 568 18.39 8.66 -12.27
N ASP A 569 18.31 8.21 -13.52
CA ASP A 569 17.18 8.43 -14.44
C ASP A 569 16.39 7.15 -14.73
N LYS A 570 16.61 6.07 -13.97
CA LYS A 570 16.03 4.74 -14.22
C LYS A 570 14.82 4.40 -13.36
N GLU A 571 14.35 5.33 -12.53
CA GLU A 571 13.18 5.18 -11.65
C GLU A 571 13.25 3.89 -10.82
N ILE A 572 14.33 3.70 -10.06
CA ILE A 572 14.57 2.45 -9.31
C ILE A 572 13.68 2.36 -8.07
N VAL A 573 12.94 1.26 -7.96
CA VAL A 573 11.98 0.99 -6.87
C VAL A 573 12.47 -0.08 -5.88
N GLN A 574 13.39 -0.95 -6.30
CA GLN A 574 13.95 -2.00 -5.45
C GLN A 574 15.43 -2.20 -5.75
N VAL A 575 16.21 -2.49 -4.70
CA VAL A 575 17.59 -2.97 -4.78
C VAL A 575 17.72 -4.26 -3.98
N SER A 576 18.59 -5.17 -4.44
CA SER A 576 18.90 -6.42 -3.73
C SER A 576 20.40 -6.69 -3.82
N CYS A 577 20.99 -7.14 -2.72
CA CYS A 577 22.43 -7.31 -2.59
C CYS A 577 22.77 -8.78 -2.38
N GLY A 578 23.59 -9.35 -3.26
CA GLY A 578 24.16 -10.68 -3.08
C GLY A 578 25.45 -10.66 -2.26
N SER A 579 26.32 -11.67 -2.43
CA SER A 579 27.64 -11.63 -1.76
C SER A 579 28.64 -10.72 -2.49
N TYR A 580 28.63 -10.76 -3.81
CA TYR A 580 29.64 -10.10 -4.67
C TYR A 580 29.03 -9.34 -5.85
N PHE A 581 27.71 -9.16 -5.84
CA PHE A 581 26.95 -8.53 -6.91
C PHE A 581 25.68 -7.88 -6.35
N ALA A 582 25.04 -7.05 -7.14
CA ALA A 582 23.76 -6.45 -6.79
C ALA A 582 22.81 -6.43 -7.98
N LEU A 583 21.54 -6.21 -7.65
CA LEU A 583 20.42 -6.05 -8.56
C LEU A 583 19.66 -4.77 -8.24
N ALA A 584 19.16 -4.10 -9.27
CA ALA A 584 18.21 -3.01 -9.16
C ALA A 584 17.02 -3.25 -10.10
N LEU A 585 15.82 -2.92 -9.65
CA LEU A 585 14.58 -3.04 -10.41
C LEU A 585 13.98 -1.65 -10.62
N SER A 586 13.72 -1.27 -11.87
CA SER A 586 12.99 -0.05 -12.19
C SER A 586 11.49 -0.22 -11.98
N ALA A 587 10.80 0.91 -11.86
CA ALA A 587 9.35 0.96 -11.86
C ALA A 587 8.73 0.35 -13.12
N SER A 588 9.43 0.42 -14.27
CA SER A 588 9.01 -0.17 -15.55
C SER A 588 9.23 -1.69 -15.66
N GLY A 589 9.81 -2.32 -14.64
CA GLY A 589 10.07 -3.77 -14.61
C GLY A 589 11.37 -4.18 -15.32
N GLN A 590 12.29 -3.23 -15.54
CA GLN A 590 13.63 -3.52 -16.06
C GLN A 590 14.57 -3.88 -14.91
N VAL A 591 15.41 -4.89 -15.12
CA VAL A 591 16.37 -5.37 -14.12
C VAL A 591 17.78 -4.98 -14.53
N TYR A 592 18.49 -4.35 -13.60
CA TYR A 592 19.89 -3.99 -13.75
C TYR A 592 20.76 -4.82 -12.81
N SER A 593 21.96 -5.21 -13.25
CA SER A 593 22.91 -5.98 -12.44
C SER A 593 24.35 -5.51 -12.62
N TRP A 594 25.20 -5.73 -11.61
CA TRP A 594 26.64 -5.46 -11.64
C TRP A 594 27.36 -6.23 -10.52
N GLY A 595 28.69 -6.24 -10.56
CA GLY A 595 29.55 -7.02 -9.66
C GLY A 595 30.16 -8.22 -10.37
N THR A 596 30.31 -9.36 -9.69
CA THR A 596 30.87 -10.58 -10.29
C THR A 596 30.08 -11.05 -11.51
N ILE A 597 30.75 -11.28 -12.65
CA ILE A 597 30.09 -11.53 -13.94
C ILE A 597 29.25 -12.80 -13.95
N GLU A 598 29.63 -13.79 -13.14
CA GLU A 598 28.88 -15.04 -12.94
C GLU A 598 27.45 -14.78 -12.46
N CYS A 599 27.22 -13.69 -11.75
CA CYS A 599 25.92 -13.37 -11.15
C CYS A 599 25.16 -12.27 -11.90
N CYS A 600 25.73 -11.72 -12.98
CA CYS A 600 25.14 -10.56 -13.67
C CYS A 600 24.05 -10.89 -14.70
N GLY A 601 23.87 -12.18 -15.04
CA GLY A 601 22.80 -12.61 -15.96
C GLY A 601 23.05 -12.26 -17.43
N VAL A 602 24.28 -11.89 -17.80
CA VAL A 602 24.66 -11.50 -19.19
C VAL A 602 25.53 -12.53 -19.90
N GLY A 603 25.77 -13.68 -19.27
CA GLY A 603 26.76 -14.65 -19.74
C GLY A 603 28.19 -14.28 -19.34
N LEU A 604 29.10 -15.24 -19.48
CA LEU A 604 30.52 -15.06 -19.10
C LEU A 604 31.31 -14.28 -20.14
N GLU A 605 30.89 -14.32 -21.40
CA GLU A 605 31.50 -13.62 -22.55
C GLU A 605 30.39 -12.87 -23.30
N PRO A 606 29.85 -11.77 -22.73
CA PRO A 606 28.76 -11.03 -23.37
C PRO A 606 29.23 -10.37 -24.67
N ASP A 607 28.31 -10.18 -25.62
CA ASP A 607 28.58 -9.45 -26.86
C ASP A 607 29.06 -8.02 -26.52
N PRO A 608 30.23 -7.58 -27.02
CA PRO A 608 30.73 -6.21 -26.81
C PRO A 608 29.78 -5.09 -27.25
N LYS A 609 28.80 -5.38 -28.12
CA LYS A 609 27.73 -4.46 -28.52
C LYS A 609 26.68 -4.28 -27.42
N VAL A 610 26.47 -5.30 -26.59
CA VAL A 610 25.53 -5.30 -25.47
C VAL A 610 26.20 -4.77 -24.21
N VAL A 611 27.42 -5.25 -23.92
CA VAL A 611 28.21 -4.83 -22.76
C VAL A 611 29.56 -4.31 -23.27
N PRO A 612 29.79 -2.98 -23.26
CA PRO A 612 31.05 -2.42 -23.69
C PRO A 612 32.24 -3.00 -22.91
N ALA A 613 33.34 -3.33 -23.61
CA ALA A 613 34.50 -3.98 -23.00
C ALA A 613 35.10 -3.21 -21.81
N HIS A 614 35.02 -1.87 -21.81
CA HIS A 614 35.51 -1.04 -20.71
C HIS A 614 34.70 -1.17 -19.41
N MET A 615 33.50 -1.75 -19.46
CA MET A 615 32.68 -2.02 -18.28
C MET A 615 33.05 -3.32 -17.58
N ILE A 616 33.86 -4.18 -18.22
CA ILE A 616 34.27 -5.48 -17.67
C ILE A 616 35.76 -5.45 -17.35
N MET A 617 36.09 -5.83 -16.12
CA MET A 617 37.48 -6.03 -15.70
C MET A 617 37.71 -7.52 -15.40
N ARG A 618 38.54 -8.19 -16.20
CA ARG A 618 38.79 -9.64 -16.12
C ARG A 618 39.81 -10.02 -15.05
N ASP A 619 40.87 -9.23 -14.90
CA ASP A 619 42.01 -9.59 -14.05
C ASP A 619 41.85 -9.12 -12.59
N VAL A 620 40.70 -9.34 -11.95
CA VAL A 620 40.45 -8.85 -10.57
C VAL A 620 40.94 -9.82 -9.50
N SER A 621 40.56 -11.09 -9.59
CA SER A 621 40.97 -12.15 -8.66
C SER A 621 40.86 -13.53 -9.33
N GLY A 622 41.38 -14.58 -8.69
CA GLY A 622 41.23 -15.96 -9.16
C GLY A 622 39.86 -16.59 -8.87
N GLU A 623 38.98 -15.92 -8.13
CA GLU A 623 37.66 -16.42 -7.74
C GLU A 623 36.57 -16.11 -8.77
N THR A 624 36.84 -15.20 -9.71
CA THR A 624 35.89 -14.77 -10.74
C THR A 624 36.57 -14.68 -12.11
N ARG A 625 35.78 -14.90 -13.17
CA ARG A 625 36.16 -14.64 -14.56
C ARG A 625 36.10 -13.16 -14.94
N GLY A 626 35.60 -12.29 -14.08
CA GLY A 626 35.59 -10.85 -14.28
C GLY A 626 34.48 -10.15 -13.52
N VAL A 627 34.55 -8.83 -13.49
CA VAL A 627 33.56 -8.00 -12.80
C VAL A 627 33.00 -6.93 -13.72
N VAL A 628 31.71 -6.68 -13.56
CA VAL A 628 30.97 -5.60 -14.20
C VAL A 628 31.02 -4.38 -13.29
N LEU A 629 31.65 -3.32 -13.75
CA LEU A 629 32.01 -2.14 -12.94
C LEU A 629 30.83 -1.21 -12.62
N SER A 630 29.83 -1.16 -13.50
CA SER A 630 28.65 -0.30 -13.41
C SER A 630 27.39 -1.08 -13.75
N PRO A 631 26.21 -0.67 -13.25
CA PRO A 631 24.95 -1.33 -13.58
C PRO A 631 24.75 -1.47 -15.10
N LEU A 632 24.35 -2.66 -15.52
CA LEU A 632 23.94 -2.95 -16.90
C LEU A 632 22.52 -3.51 -16.91
N LEU A 633 21.82 -3.40 -18.05
CA LEU A 633 20.48 -3.93 -18.23
C LEU A 633 20.53 -5.43 -18.58
N ILE A 634 19.67 -6.23 -17.96
CA ILE A 634 19.38 -7.62 -18.38
C ILE A 634 18.22 -7.57 -19.38
N ASP A 635 18.51 -7.74 -20.67
CA ASP A 635 17.58 -7.45 -21.78
C ASP A 635 16.49 -8.53 -21.99
N ASN A 636 16.72 -9.75 -21.53
CA ASN A 636 15.83 -10.90 -21.74
C ASN A 636 14.76 -11.08 -20.65
N LEU A 637 14.65 -10.16 -19.69
CA LEU A 637 13.62 -10.16 -18.64
C LEU A 637 12.49 -9.17 -18.99
N LYS A 638 11.24 -9.59 -18.77
CA LYS A 638 10.05 -8.76 -19.05
C LYS A 638 9.05 -8.79 -17.90
N GLY A 639 8.50 -7.61 -17.58
CA GLY A 639 7.43 -7.48 -16.60
C GLY A 639 7.84 -7.95 -15.20
N ILE A 640 9.08 -7.67 -14.78
CA ILE A 640 9.58 -8.04 -13.46
C ILE A 640 8.95 -7.14 -12.39
N ILE A 641 8.52 -7.74 -11.28
CA ILE A 641 7.91 -7.05 -10.13
C ILE A 641 8.75 -7.20 -8.85
N HIS A 642 9.67 -8.17 -8.82
CA HIS A 642 10.50 -8.40 -7.65
C HIS A 642 11.82 -9.05 -8.04
N VAL A 643 12.91 -8.63 -7.40
CA VAL A 643 14.24 -9.25 -7.54
C VAL A 643 14.79 -9.71 -6.19
N ALA A 644 15.55 -10.79 -6.19
CA ALA A 644 16.24 -11.30 -5.02
C ALA A 644 17.66 -11.74 -5.40
N ALA A 645 18.63 -11.47 -4.54
CA ALA A 645 20.03 -11.85 -4.73
C ALA A 645 20.47 -12.76 -3.59
N GLY A 646 20.98 -13.94 -3.94
CA GLY A 646 21.59 -14.89 -3.01
C GLY A 646 23.10 -14.74 -2.90
N GLY A 647 23.77 -15.80 -2.46
CA GLY A 647 25.23 -15.80 -2.36
C GLY A 647 25.90 -15.55 -3.71
N TRP A 648 25.52 -16.36 -4.69
CA TRP A 648 26.13 -16.43 -6.03
C TRP A 648 25.08 -16.62 -7.15
N HIS A 649 23.84 -16.22 -6.90
CA HIS A 649 22.75 -16.37 -7.85
C HIS A 649 21.74 -15.25 -7.67
N GLY A 650 21.13 -14.83 -8.78
CA GLY A 650 20.05 -13.86 -8.81
C GLY A 650 18.73 -14.53 -9.19
N MET A 651 17.64 -13.93 -8.76
CA MET A 651 16.28 -14.33 -9.12
C MET A 651 15.43 -13.10 -9.44
N ALA A 652 14.50 -13.27 -10.37
CA ALA A 652 13.50 -12.29 -10.74
C ALA A 652 12.12 -12.96 -10.82
N LEU A 653 11.09 -12.29 -10.32
CA LEU A 653 9.69 -12.70 -10.39
C LEU A 653 8.95 -11.73 -11.30
N ASN A 654 8.19 -12.24 -12.27
CA ASN A 654 7.35 -11.41 -13.13
C ASN A 654 5.91 -11.31 -12.62
N ALA A 655 5.13 -10.38 -13.19
CA ALA A 655 3.73 -10.13 -12.77
C ALA A 655 2.76 -11.30 -12.98
N ILE A 656 3.14 -12.30 -13.78
CA ILE A 656 2.32 -13.51 -14.00
C ILE A 656 2.78 -14.69 -13.13
N GLY A 657 3.64 -14.43 -12.14
CA GLY A 657 4.05 -15.43 -11.15
C GLY A 657 5.15 -16.39 -11.61
N GLU A 658 5.81 -16.11 -12.75
CA GLU A 658 6.96 -16.89 -13.20
C GLU A 658 8.27 -16.40 -12.57
N ILE A 659 9.14 -17.35 -12.25
CA ILE A 659 10.45 -17.10 -11.67
C ILE A 659 11.53 -17.37 -12.71
N TYR A 660 12.48 -16.44 -12.79
CA TYR A 660 13.70 -16.55 -13.57
C TYR A 660 14.89 -16.58 -12.60
N ALA A 661 15.83 -17.50 -12.78
CA ALA A 661 17.03 -17.63 -11.94
C ALA A 661 18.29 -17.65 -12.81
N TRP A 662 19.41 -17.20 -12.28
CA TRP A 662 20.72 -17.26 -12.93
C TRP A 662 21.85 -17.22 -11.90
N GLY A 663 23.05 -17.61 -12.31
CA GLY A 663 24.26 -17.67 -11.51
C GLY A 663 24.76 -19.10 -11.31
N VAL A 664 25.38 -19.32 -10.16
CA VAL A 664 25.95 -20.62 -9.78
C VAL A 664 24.85 -21.59 -9.36
N GLY A 665 24.76 -22.75 -10.01
CA GLY A 665 23.75 -23.78 -9.75
C GLY A 665 24.09 -24.82 -8.68
N THR A 666 25.32 -24.84 -8.16
CA THR A 666 25.78 -25.88 -7.22
C THR A 666 24.82 -26.05 -6.05
N GLY A 667 24.37 -27.29 -5.84
CA GLY A 667 23.42 -27.64 -4.78
C GLY A 667 21.97 -27.38 -5.10
N GLY A 668 21.61 -27.13 -6.37
CA GLY A 668 20.22 -26.99 -6.84
C GLY A 668 19.60 -25.62 -6.60
N ARG A 669 20.39 -24.59 -6.27
CA ARG A 669 19.88 -23.28 -5.84
C ARG A 669 19.15 -22.48 -6.94
N LEU A 670 19.30 -22.86 -8.21
CA LEU A 670 18.56 -22.26 -9.32
C LEU A 670 17.15 -22.86 -9.49
N GLY A 671 16.87 -24.03 -8.93
CA GLY A 671 15.54 -24.64 -9.02
C GLY A 671 15.21 -25.25 -10.38
N THR A 672 16.21 -25.45 -11.25
CA THR A 672 16.07 -25.94 -12.63
C THR A 672 15.91 -27.45 -12.76
N GLY A 673 16.02 -28.19 -11.65
CA GLY A 673 16.04 -29.66 -11.64
C GLY A 673 17.44 -30.29 -11.70
N ASP A 674 18.49 -29.46 -11.82
CA ASP A 674 19.88 -29.90 -11.86
C ASP A 674 20.79 -29.02 -10.96
N CYS A 675 22.11 -29.13 -11.12
CA CYS A 675 23.10 -28.31 -10.42
C CYS A 675 23.94 -27.46 -11.40
N GLU A 676 23.51 -27.34 -12.65
CA GLU A 676 24.25 -26.67 -13.71
C GLU A 676 24.25 -25.16 -13.51
N HIS A 677 25.33 -24.51 -13.93
CA HIS A 677 25.43 -23.06 -13.85
C HIS A 677 24.71 -22.41 -15.02
N CYS A 678 23.93 -21.37 -14.78
CA CYS A 678 23.22 -20.65 -15.83
C CYS A 678 23.55 -19.17 -15.71
N TYR A 679 24.49 -18.68 -16.52
CA TYR A 679 24.94 -17.28 -16.44
C TYR A 679 24.03 -16.29 -17.16
N THR A 680 22.90 -16.76 -17.70
CA THR A 680 21.81 -15.96 -18.23
C THR A 680 20.50 -16.41 -17.57
N PRO A 681 19.49 -15.53 -17.42
CA PRO A 681 18.21 -15.89 -16.82
C PRO A 681 17.54 -17.09 -17.49
N VAL A 682 17.26 -18.12 -16.68
CA VAL A 682 16.49 -19.30 -17.07
C VAL A 682 15.17 -19.34 -16.29
N ARG A 683 14.08 -19.65 -16.99
CA ARG A 683 12.76 -19.77 -16.39
C ARG A 683 12.64 -21.09 -15.62
N ILE A 684 12.22 -21.02 -14.36
CA ILE A 684 11.88 -22.20 -13.55
C ILE A 684 10.50 -22.70 -13.96
N THR A 685 10.37 -24.00 -14.26
CA THR A 685 9.08 -24.60 -14.64
C THR A 685 8.31 -25.05 -13.41
N HIS A 686 7.17 -24.43 -13.14
CA HIS A 686 6.29 -24.75 -12.01
C HIS A 686 4.83 -24.33 -12.27
N SER A 687 3.85 -24.98 -11.65
CA SER A 687 2.42 -24.69 -11.86
C SER A 687 1.83 -23.64 -10.91
N ALA A 688 2.47 -23.36 -9.78
CA ALA A 688 2.01 -22.37 -8.82
C ALA A 688 2.28 -20.94 -9.29
N PHE A 689 1.39 -20.02 -8.92
CA PHE A 689 1.51 -18.60 -9.20
C PHE A 689 2.23 -17.91 -8.04
N PHE A 690 3.52 -17.62 -8.22
CA PHE A 690 4.32 -17.00 -7.16
C PHE A 690 4.00 -15.51 -7.00
N THR A 691 3.93 -15.05 -5.75
CA THR A 691 3.73 -13.64 -5.40
C THR A 691 4.96 -13.03 -4.74
N ARG A 692 5.82 -13.86 -4.17
CA ARG A 692 7.06 -13.45 -3.51
C ARG A 692 8.17 -14.44 -3.77
N ILE A 693 9.40 -13.92 -3.80
CA ILE A 693 10.63 -14.71 -3.88
C ILE A 693 11.64 -14.16 -2.89
N GLY A 694 12.55 -15.02 -2.44
CA GLY A 694 13.73 -14.59 -1.71
C GLY A 694 14.85 -15.61 -1.80
N CYS A 695 16.05 -15.17 -1.43
CA CYS A 695 17.27 -15.97 -1.51
C CYS A 695 17.96 -16.02 -0.15
N GLY A 696 18.48 -17.19 0.19
CA GLY A 696 19.54 -17.33 1.18
C GLY A 696 20.91 -17.34 0.49
N CYS A 697 21.94 -17.72 1.22
CA CYS A 697 23.29 -17.82 0.64
C CYS A 697 23.40 -18.94 -0.41
N TYR A 698 22.76 -20.07 -0.13
CA TYR A 698 22.84 -21.29 -0.95
C TYR A 698 21.45 -21.87 -1.27
N THR A 699 20.40 -21.14 -0.94
CA THR A 699 19.01 -21.59 -0.94
C THR A 699 18.12 -20.51 -1.52
N SER A 700 16.90 -20.87 -1.87
CA SER A 700 15.90 -19.98 -2.46
C SER A 700 14.51 -20.41 -2.05
N TYR A 701 13.59 -19.46 -2.04
CA TYR A 701 12.18 -19.73 -1.77
C TYR A 701 11.26 -18.91 -2.66
N GLY A 702 10.03 -19.39 -2.76
CA GLY A 702 8.90 -18.66 -3.31
C GLY A 702 7.64 -18.87 -2.47
N ILE A 703 6.80 -17.85 -2.35
CA ILE A 703 5.47 -17.97 -1.73
C ILE A 703 4.43 -17.74 -2.83
N ASP A 704 3.46 -18.63 -2.96
CA ASP A 704 2.39 -18.52 -3.95
C ASP A 704 1.19 -17.68 -3.47
N ASP A 705 0.26 -17.42 -4.37
CA ASP A 705 -0.97 -16.66 -4.11
C ASP A 705 -1.94 -17.32 -3.12
N ARG A 706 -1.70 -18.60 -2.78
CA ARG A 706 -2.42 -19.37 -1.75
C ARG A 706 -1.69 -19.41 -0.41
N ALA A 707 -0.67 -18.56 -0.23
CA ALA A 707 0.17 -18.54 0.98
C ALA A 707 0.92 -19.85 1.22
N ARG A 708 1.36 -20.54 0.17
CA ARG A 708 2.16 -21.77 0.28
C ARG A 708 3.64 -21.48 0.01
N LEU A 709 4.51 -21.94 0.90
CA LEU A 709 5.96 -21.78 0.83
C LEU A 709 6.61 -22.94 0.09
N TYR A 710 7.37 -22.60 -0.94
CA TYR A 710 8.20 -23.51 -1.70
C TYR A 710 9.67 -23.16 -1.47
N VAL A 711 10.52 -24.17 -1.29
CA VAL A 711 11.96 -23.98 -1.07
C VAL A 711 12.79 -24.87 -1.98
N TRP A 712 14.02 -24.44 -2.28
CA TRP A 712 15.01 -25.22 -3.04
C TRP A 712 16.45 -24.76 -2.74
N GLY A 713 17.44 -25.56 -3.14
CA GLY A 713 18.87 -25.35 -2.91
C GLY A 713 19.50 -26.32 -1.92
N VAL A 714 20.58 -25.88 -1.27
CA VAL A 714 21.36 -26.71 -0.35
C VAL A 714 20.57 -27.03 0.92
N ASN A 715 20.58 -28.29 1.34
CA ASN A 715 19.90 -28.76 2.54
C ASN A 715 20.80 -29.62 3.47
N ALA A 716 22.12 -29.44 3.38
CA ALA A 716 23.08 -30.23 4.18
C ALA A 716 22.99 -30.03 5.71
N LYS A 717 22.25 -29.01 6.16
CA LYS A 717 21.96 -28.72 7.58
C LYS A 717 20.46 -28.76 7.88
N ASN A 718 19.65 -29.41 7.02
CA ASN A 718 18.19 -29.45 7.12
C ASN A 718 17.52 -28.07 7.07
N GLN A 719 18.19 -27.06 6.50
CA GLN A 719 17.62 -25.71 6.39
C GLN A 719 16.34 -25.66 5.55
N LEU A 720 16.10 -26.62 4.66
CA LEU A 720 14.91 -26.70 3.83
C LEU A 720 13.85 -27.67 4.37
N GLY A 721 14.08 -28.31 5.52
CA GLY A 721 13.10 -29.20 6.16
C GLY A 721 12.88 -30.52 5.43
N MET A 722 13.84 -30.93 4.59
CA MET A 722 13.76 -32.16 3.78
C MET A 722 14.79 -33.19 4.23
N LEU A 723 14.57 -34.46 3.90
CA LEU A 723 15.52 -35.54 4.19
C LEU A 723 16.76 -35.52 3.27
N ASP A 724 16.59 -35.07 2.02
CA ASP A 724 17.67 -35.02 1.04
C ASP A 724 18.62 -33.86 1.31
N GLY A 725 19.92 -34.05 1.12
CA GLY A 725 20.94 -33.01 1.34
C GLY A 725 20.89 -31.81 0.38
N LYS A 726 20.04 -31.85 -0.64
CA LYS A 726 19.75 -30.78 -1.59
C LYS A 726 18.35 -30.93 -2.18
N VAL A 727 17.75 -29.83 -2.60
CA VAL A 727 16.44 -29.77 -3.26
C VAL A 727 16.62 -29.04 -4.58
N MET A 728 16.34 -29.69 -5.71
CA MET A 728 16.72 -29.15 -7.04
C MET A 728 15.56 -28.47 -7.78
N THR A 729 14.33 -28.59 -7.28
CA THR A 729 13.13 -27.94 -7.83
C THR A 729 12.32 -27.30 -6.70
N PRO A 730 11.56 -26.23 -6.94
CA PRO A 730 10.67 -25.67 -5.93
C PRO A 730 9.77 -26.74 -5.32
N THR A 731 9.90 -26.95 -4.01
CA THR A 731 9.19 -28.01 -3.28
C THR A 731 8.37 -27.39 -2.15
N LEU A 732 7.08 -27.71 -2.09
CA LEU A 732 6.16 -27.23 -1.06
C LEU A 732 6.56 -27.79 0.31
N VAL A 733 6.69 -26.92 1.31
CA VAL A 733 7.07 -27.31 2.68
C VAL A 733 6.17 -26.76 3.77
N LEU A 734 5.41 -25.69 3.53
CA LEU A 734 4.54 -25.09 4.53
C LEU A 734 3.39 -24.32 3.89
N GLU A 735 2.21 -24.34 4.51
CA GLU A 735 1.04 -23.57 4.09
C GLU A 735 0.75 -22.40 5.03
N ASN A 736 -0.17 -21.52 4.64
CA ASN A 736 -0.59 -20.35 5.41
C ASN A 736 0.56 -19.36 5.74
N VAL A 737 1.62 -19.36 4.95
CA VAL A 737 2.84 -18.56 5.16
C VAL A 737 2.60 -17.10 4.76
N ARG A 738 2.86 -16.19 5.70
CA ARG A 738 2.84 -14.74 5.52
C ARG A 738 4.20 -14.23 5.06
N GLU A 739 5.25 -14.62 5.75
CA GLU A 739 6.63 -14.20 5.51
C GLU A 739 7.60 -15.36 5.69
N ALA A 740 8.71 -15.34 4.95
CA ALA A 740 9.80 -16.29 5.12
C ALA A 740 11.16 -15.62 4.87
N CYS A 741 12.20 -16.13 5.53
CA CYS A 741 13.57 -15.74 5.25
C CYS A 741 14.51 -16.93 5.37
N LEU A 742 15.57 -16.90 4.57
CA LEU A 742 16.59 -17.96 4.50
C LEU A 742 17.94 -17.36 4.89
N GLY A 743 18.64 -18.02 5.80
CA GLY A 743 20.03 -17.71 6.13
C GLY A 743 21.02 -18.65 5.45
N LYS A 744 22.20 -18.79 6.06
CA LYS A 744 23.23 -19.75 5.62
C LYS A 744 22.83 -21.20 5.89
N TYR A 745 22.33 -21.44 7.11
CA TYR A 745 22.03 -22.77 7.64
C TYR A 745 20.64 -22.89 8.27
N TYR A 746 19.81 -21.85 8.18
CA TYR A 746 18.46 -21.86 8.74
C TYR A 746 17.45 -21.27 7.75
N SER A 747 16.19 -21.59 7.99
CA SER A 747 15.03 -20.97 7.37
C SER A 747 14.00 -20.68 8.45
N LEU A 748 13.44 -19.49 8.45
CA LEU A 748 12.39 -19.08 9.38
C LEU A 748 11.17 -18.60 8.60
N ALA A 749 10.01 -19.12 8.94
CA ALA A 749 8.73 -18.73 8.37
C ALA A 749 7.76 -18.24 9.46
N LEU A 750 6.89 -17.30 9.09
CA LEU A 750 5.81 -16.76 9.90
C LEU A 750 4.49 -16.99 9.15
N THR A 751 3.50 -17.57 9.83
CA THR A 751 2.17 -17.81 9.24
C THR A 751 1.20 -16.65 9.49
N HIS A 752 0.10 -16.60 8.73
CA HIS A 752 -1.00 -15.64 9.01
C HIS A 752 -1.72 -15.94 10.33
N SER A 753 -1.61 -17.18 10.83
CA SER A 753 -2.11 -17.60 12.15
C SER A 753 -1.16 -17.24 13.30
N ASN A 754 -0.13 -16.41 13.04
CA ASN A 754 0.81 -15.92 14.05
C ASN A 754 1.68 -17.02 14.70
N THR A 755 2.05 -18.05 13.92
CA THR A 755 3.00 -19.10 14.35
C THR A 755 4.33 -18.97 13.61
N PHE A 756 5.42 -19.28 14.30
CA PHE A 756 6.77 -19.32 13.72
C PHE A 756 7.20 -20.75 13.46
N HIS A 757 7.97 -20.96 12.39
CA HIS A 757 8.45 -22.28 11.97
C HIS A 757 9.93 -22.15 11.58
N LEU A 758 10.81 -22.88 12.26
CA LEU A 758 12.25 -22.89 12.01
C LEU A 758 12.66 -24.24 11.44
N SER A 759 13.49 -24.23 10.40
CA SER A 759 14.19 -25.42 9.93
C SER A 759 15.67 -25.13 9.77
N GLY A 760 16.51 -26.09 10.12
CA GLY A 760 17.96 -25.99 10.09
C GLY A 760 18.59 -25.55 11.41
N VAL A 761 19.79 -24.99 11.33
CA VAL A 761 20.63 -24.65 12.49
C VAL A 761 20.78 -23.15 12.64
N MET A 762 20.38 -22.62 13.79
CA MET A 762 20.54 -21.23 14.18
C MET A 762 21.28 -21.13 15.52
N GLU A 763 22.45 -20.50 15.50
CA GLU A 763 23.22 -20.20 16.71
C GLU A 763 22.76 -18.88 17.33
N PHE A 764 22.59 -18.82 18.63
CA PHE A 764 22.24 -17.59 19.36
C PHE A 764 22.86 -17.60 20.76
N GLY A 765 23.78 -16.67 21.01
CA GLY A 765 24.57 -16.66 22.25
C GLY A 765 25.42 -17.92 22.36
N SER A 766 25.25 -18.68 23.44
CA SER A 766 25.90 -19.99 23.65
C SER A 766 25.02 -21.18 23.25
N THR A 767 23.81 -20.94 22.73
CA THR A 767 22.82 -21.97 22.44
C THR A 767 22.70 -22.17 20.93
N SER A 768 22.52 -23.42 20.50
CA SER A 768 22.25 -23.78 19.11
C SER A 768 20.84 -24.38 19.00
N TYR A 769 19.98 -23.74 18.22
CA TYR A 769 18.63 -24.22 17.90
C TYR A 769 18.72 -25.02 16.61
N THR A 770 18.31 -26.29 16.64
CA THR A 770 18.40 -27.20 15.50
C THR A 770 17.06 -27.84 15.25
N SER A 771 16.51 -27.61 14.08
CA SER A 771 15.28 -28.26 13.61
C SER A 771 15.55 -29.01 12.30
N THR A 772 14.84 -30.10 12.09
CA THR A 772 14.90 -30.91 10.86
C THR A 772 13.66 -30.75 9.97
N SER A 773 12.62 -30.08 10.46
CA SER A 773 11.34 -29.88 9.75
C SER A 773 10.71 -28.55 10.14
N PHE A 774 9.96 -27.93 9.23
CA PHE A 774 9.16 -26.75 9.56
C PHE A 774 8.05 -27.05 10.59
N ASP A 775 7.67 -28.30 10.80
CA ASP A 775 6.65 -28.67 11.80
C ASP A 775 7.19 -28.73 13.24
N ASP A 776 8.51 -28.68 13.42
CA ASP A 776 9.14 -28.68 14.73
C ASP A 776 9.04 -27.29 15.39
N THR A 777 8.07 -27.14 16.28
CA THR A 777 7.89 -25.93 17.08
C THR A 777 8.65 -25.94 18.40
N ASP A 778 9.17 -27.09 18.83
CA ASP A 778 9.83 -27.25 20.13
C ASP A 778 11.26 -26.71 20.10
N SER A 779 11.91 -26.85 18.94
CA SER A 779 13.27 -26.36 18.67
C SER A 779 13.32 -24.86 18.34
N LEU A 780 12.20 -24.14 18.43
CA LEU A 780 12.16 -22.69 18.27
C LEU A 780 12.94 -22.00 19.41
N PRO A 781 13.60 -20.86 19.12
CA PRO A 781 14.06 -19.96 20.16
C PRO A 781 12.92 -19.63 21.12
N GLU A 782 13.19 -19.66 22.44
CA GLU A 782 12.17 -19.49 23.49
C GLU A 782 11.18 -18.36 23.19
N LYS A 783 11.68 -17.19 22.77
CA LYS A 783 10.85 -16.02 22.48
C LYS A 783 9.81 -16.23 21.37
N LEU A 784 10.07 -17.14 20.45
CA LEU A 784 9.20 -17.44 19.31
C LEU A 784 8.28 -18.65 19.54
N LYS A 785 8.42 -19.34 20.68
CA LYS A 785 7.53 -20.44 21.02
C LYS A 785 6.08 -19.95 21.16
N PRO A 786 5.08 -20.71 20.69
CA PRO A 786 3.67 -20.29 20.70
C PRO A 786 3.16 -19.81 22.07
N GLU A 787 3.53 -20.52 23.14
CA GLU A 787 3.17 -20.19 24.53
C GLU A 787 3.72 -18.83 24.99
N ASN A 788 4.93 -18.48 24.55
CA ASN A 788 5.57 -17.21 24.90
C ASN A 788 5.02 -16.06 24.04
N ILE A 789 4.75 -16.30 22.77
CA ILE A 789 4.07 -15.34 21.89
C ILE A 789 2.66 -15.01 22.43
N GLN A 790 1.93 -16.04 22.88
CA GLN A 790 0.58 -15.86 23.42
C GLN A 790 0.59 -15.18 24.79
N SER A 791 1.44 -15.62 25.73
CA SER A 791 1.49 -15.05 27.09
C SER A 791 1.98 -13.61 27.11
N GLU A 792 2.85 -13.22 26.18
CA GLU A 792 3.30 -11.84 26.02
C GLU A 792 2.41 -11.00 25.09
N ASN A 793 1.33 -11.58 24.56
CA ASN A 793 0.39 -10.94 23.66
C ASN A 793 1.08 -10.29 22.44
N LEU A 794 1.91 -11.08 21.74
CA LEU A 794 2.70 -10.65 20.60
C LEU A 794 2.11 -11.13 19.27
N ARG A 795 2.26 -10.32 18.22
CA ARG A 795 1.93 -10.68 16.83
C ARG A 795 3.11 -10.46 15.90
N GLY A 796 3.53 -11.51 15.19
CA GLY A 796 4.54 -11.42 14.13
C GLY A 796 4.10 -10.50 12.99
N LEU A 797 4.99 -9.60 12.58
CA LEU A 797 4.75 -8.68 11.47
C LEU A 797 5.63 -8.99 10.26
N LYS A 798 6.95 -9.00 10.45
CA LYS A 798 7.94 -9.15 9.38
C LYS A 798 9.19 -9.91 9.83
N LEU A 799 9.82 -10.57 8.87
CA LEU A 799 11.10 -11.24 9.00
C LEU A 799 12.09 -10.60 8.02
N PHE A 800 13.29 -10.27 8.50
CA PHE A 800 14.40 -9.84 7.65
C PHE A 800 15.58 -10.76 7.91
N GLY A 801 15.86 -11.66 6.96
CA GLY A 801 16.94 -12.63 7.08
C GLY A 801 18.25 -12.08 6.53
N GLY A 802 19.33 -12.31 7.28
CA GLY A 802 20.70 -12.23 6.80
C GLY A 802 21.40 -13.57 6.92
N LEU A 803 22.72 -13.56 6.72
CA LEU A 803 23.49 -14.78 6.62
C LEU A 803 23.47 -15.61 7.92
N GLU A 804 23.72 -14.96 9.06
CA GLU A 804 23.95 -15.60 10.36
C GLU A 804 22.94 -15.12 11.42
N HIS A 805 22.07 -14.18 11.06
CA HIS A 805 21.08 -13.61 11.95
C HIS A 805 19.83 -13.15 11.19
N VAL A 806 18.72 -13.08 11.92
CA VAL A 806 17.42 -12.61 11.46
C VAL A 806 16.92 -11.52 12.40
N ILE A 807 16.26 -10.53 11.81
CA ILE A 807 15.50 -9.52 12.53
C ILE A 807 14.02 -9.92 12.48
N VAL A 808 13.43 -10.14 13.64
CA VAL A 808 12.01 -10.42 13.80
C VAL A 808 11.31 -9.16 14.31
N LEU A 809 10.33 -8.68 13.55
CA LEU A 809 9.49 -7.55 13.96
C LEU A 809 8.19 -8.09 14.54
N LEU A 810 7.91 -7.75 15.79
CA LEU A 810 6.72 -8.16 16.53
C LEU A 810 5.91 -6.93 16.92
N GLU A 811 4.59 -7.02 16.85
CA GLU A 811 3.65 -6.09 17.47
C GLU A 811 3.34 -6.58 18.88
N LYS A 812 3.37 -5.67 19.85
CA LYS A 812 2.95 -5.93 21.21
C LYS A 812 1.53 -5.39 21.43
N ASP A 813 0.70 -6.20 22.07
CA ASP A 813 -0.69 -5.89 22.39
C ASP A 813 -1.51 -5.50 21.14
N PRO A 814 -1.61 -6.40 20.14
CA PRO A 814 -2.37 -6.13 18.93
C PRO A 814 -3.84 -5.85 19.24
N ILE A 815 -4.45 -4.93 18.50
CA ILE A 815 -5.86 -4.60 18.67
C ILE A 815 -6.71 -5.79 18.19
N PRO A 816 -7.68 -6.29 18.99
CA PRO A 816 -8.51 -7.43 18.59
C PRO A 816 -9.33 -7.15 17.32
N GLU A 817 -9.48 -8.14 16.45
CA GLU A 817 -10.18 -8.02 15.17
C GLU A 817 -11.65 -7.58 15.32
N ALA A 818 -12.32 -8.05 16.36
CA ALA A 818 -13.70 -7.67 16.68
C ALA A 818 -13.81 -6.16 17.00
N VAL A 819 -12.83 -5.60 17.70
CA VAL A 819 -12.79 -4.16 18.04
C VAL A 819 -12.52 -3.32 16.79
N ILE A 820 -11.62 -3.77 15.91
CA ILE A 820 -11.37 -3.10 14.62
C ILE A 820 -12.64 -3.09 13.77
N THR A 821 -13.29 -4.25 13.64
CA THR A 821 -14.52 -4.40 12.86
C THR A 821 -15.65 -3.52 13.41
N GLU A 822 -15.88 -3.55 14.72
CA GLU A 822 -16.87 -2.69 15.39
C GLU A 822 -16.53 -1.20 15.20
N THR A 823 -15.25 -0.82 15.28
CA THR A 823 -14.79 0.55 15.06
C THR A 823 -15.04 1.02 13.63
N VAL A 824 -14.74 0.21 12.62
CA VAL A 824 -15.00 0.54 11.21
C VAL A 824 -16.49 0.73 10.97
N MET A 825 -17.33 -0.18 11.48
CA MET A 825 -18.79 -0.07 11.33
C MET A 825 -19.35 1.13 12.09
N GLY A 826 -18.88 1.36 13.33
CA GLY A 826 -19.26 2.51 14.15
C GLY A 826 -18.88 3.83 13.48
N LEU A 827 -17.64 3.92 12.97
CA LEU A 827 -17.21 5.05 12.16
C LEU A 827 -18.14 5.20 10.95
N ARG A 828 -18.44 4.17 10.16
CA ARG A 828 -19.34 4.31 8.99
C ARG A 828 -20.70 4.93 9.34
N GLU A 829 -21.31 4.47 10.41
CA GLU A 829 -22.70 4.82 10.78
C GLU A 829 -22.82 6.12 11.58
N GLN A 830 -21.71 6.62 12.14
CA GLN A 830 -21.73 7.76 13.05
C GLN A 830 -22.40 9.03 12.49
N PRO A 831 -22.21 9.45 11.22
CA PRO A 831 -22.82 10.68 10.71
C PRO A 831 -24.34 10.61 10.76
N GLU A 832 -24.91 9.49 10.32
CA GLU A 832 -26.34 9.24 10.39
C GLU A 832 -26.85 9.28 11.83
N ARG A 833 -26.16 8.60 12.75
CA ARG A 833 -26.53 8.60 14.18
C ARG A 833 -26.54 10.01 14.76
N LEU A 834 -25.53 10.81 14.46
CA LEU A 834 -25.41 12.19 14.93
C LEU A 834 -26.55 13.08 14.42
N VAL A 835 -26.87 13.03 13.12
CA VAL A 835 -27.97 13.80 12.54
C VAL A 835 -29.32 13.37 13.14
N ARG A 836 -29.56 12.05 13.29
CA ARG A 836 -30.79 11.53 13.90
C ARG A 836 -30.95 11.98 15.35
N LYS A 837 -29.87 11.91 16.14
CA LYS A 837 -29.87 12.35 17.55
C LYS A 837 -30.14 13.85 17.67
N TYR A 838 -29.44 14.66 16.88
CA TYR A 838 -29.66 16.11 16.85
C TYR A 838 -31.10 16.46 16.45
N ALA A 839 -31.65 15.76 15.45
CA ALA A 839 -33.03 15.95 15.03
C ALA A 839 -34.05 15.54 16.10
N ALA A 840 -33.74 14.55 16.93
CA ALA A 840 -34.60 14.15 18.05
C ALA A 840 -34.55 15.14 19.22
N GLN A 841 -33.40 15.78 19.48
CA GLN A 841 -33.25 16.80 20.52
C GLN A 841 -33.86 18.15 20.14
N ALA A 842 -33.99 18.43 18.84
CA ALA A 842 -34.59 19.65 18.32
C ALA A 842 -36.13 19.60 18.24
N LYS A 843 -36.73 18.41 18.44
CA LYS A 843 -38.17 18.22 18.60
C LYS A 843 -38.53 18.30 20.08
#